data_AF-A0A2M8PIA1-F1
#
_entry.id   AF-A0A2M8PIA1-F1
#
_cell.length_a   1.000
_cell.length_b   1.000
_cell.length_c   1.000
_cell.angle_alpha   90.00
_cell.angle_beta   90.00
_cell.angle_gamma   90.00
#
_symmetry.space_group_name_H-M   'P 1'
#
loop_
_entity.id
_entity.type
_entity.pdbx_description
1 polymer ?
#
loop_
_entity_poly.entity_id
_entity_poly.type
_entity_poly.pdbx_seq_one_letter_code
_entity_poly.pdbx_strand_id
1 'polypeptide(L)'
;MNDRPQIFQLERFSLVLPAQAAARPTSAHLIARTAGIRPEHVIEARRIATLSPQRPLTPLAPPPVTLGLLRGETVDYIAAKALPTKNGDTFVQYLIIPSAVLRALGGNLQPLEAFAREPFPPVHEPLQPFVIAQPRPPSPEQQSDALLALLGYCRNNIRTVSGLLASMVQGLGIVVTGAPASLRDRLTFVQGLLCLLPAPVRAAVTFATHSPEPLQLHAQIKFTPNLSALPVQHALFDWRTQTLMGNPPEDTYTKFIRAQLQLDISLVIEQTEKLARTATWRAMRRESMASALAWASKRAALDELVLQRQPADRAMVAAVLREDPTLPDELRVAYCSHLLSFSLALGDYSHTEMIPLLAAQSKEIADTVYEQLWAAASSERAMDVYRLVSQWLSEAPPGADLSRWRPLLAMAASARANELLDAPPQELATFLEQFLQATDKVPMEQVAMQLITLVRRRAAENPETARAVFLLAIYYLSLGNLQRLVAESAFQAQLPPNLRELLPHLRADAPKPAPPRLLARATEVFGEAYQPMLMGRLTDWAISVQRSDLIDTEALFGLVKLASSPFAARFDQVIQNVVDDLGTLNSLRSLRLEAHSSLITLNLVRGRYYEAVELTALCLDMIYQGTRQAQGAELLHITFRDAPIGIPELLKALDALHNSRIKPALRAKADLGALEGRRWDAALQPVTDRLSALFYNDPRLIAVIGVDAAMRLLKTAAERKDAVEALRMMNAIASYALTFGDQETHSAELVSQAYSLLAWSAEVREAGLEVVRDYIRRASVEQAAKVPQLVGFKQGESAYKALEATYRVRLVTGGADFGVFAEQAQTAALLLADIATYYENERQPPDIPKLRRNIDVMSGGLTEAERRRLSENAIAISEALLKLYQRHQKRFGKRSRQELEARQAALMRSESVPQSGVEMLQWLSARLGEGRTYPIRWQREAANYLFGTRSLNMLLRESSVVVPFLHGLLAAMPEEQTAESDLSALCSEVDALWASVAPSRQRELQPTLAPSLQQAAAAILKLGEKANERALQDANRRRQLIAGRTQPRNALEMFFWLSGYFSGEQ
;
A
#
# COMPACT_ATOMS: atom_id res chain seq x y z
N MET A 1 13.58 -26.13 56.37
CA MET A 1 14.49 -27.27 56.63
C MET A 1 13.70 -28.55 56.49
N ASN A 2 13.94 -29.29 55.41
CA ASN A 2 13.49 -30.68 55.21
C ASN A 2 14.75 -31.43 54.81
N ASP A 3 15.48 -31.94 55.80
CA ASP A 3 16.82 -32.50 55.64
C ASP A 3 16.74 -33.96 55.16
N ARG A 4 15.98 -34.19 54.08
CA ARG A 4 16.14 -35.42 53.30
C ARG A 4 17.38 -35.21 52.44
N PRO A 5 18.39 -36.09 52.51
CA PRO A 5 19.59 -35.94 51.68
C PRO A 5 19.15 -35.87 50.22
N GLN A 6 19.41 -34.74 49.57
CA GLN A 6 19.08 -34.57 48.17
C GLN A 6 20.00 -35.50 47.38
N ILE A 7 19.44 -36.58 46.82
CA ILE A 7 20.18 -37.58 46.05
C ILE A 7 19.75 -37.43 44.60
N PHE A 8 20.71 -37.18 43.71
CA PHE A 8 20.48 -37.13 42.27
C PHE A 8 21.02 -38.40 41.60
N GLN A 9 20.16 -39.09 40.87
CA GLN A 9 20.52 -40.21 40.00
C GLN A 9 20.61 -39.70 38.57
N LEU A 10 21.80 -39.77 37.98
CA LEU A 10 22.12 -39.20 36.69
C LEU A 10 22.28 -40.30 35.63
N GLU A 11 21.60 -40.10 34.50
CA GLU A 11 21.62 -41.02 33.37
C GLU A 11 22.97 -40.96 32.64
N ARG A 12 23.49 -42.12 32.22
CA ARG A 12 24.80 -42.23 31.57
C ARG A 12 24.84 -43.30 30.48
N PHE A 13 25.74 -43.13 29.53
CA PHE A 13 25.98 -44.11 28.47
C PHE A 13 27.43 -44.09 27.99
N SER A 14 27.84 -45.12 27.25
CA SER A 14 29.22 -45.33 26.83
C SER A 14 29.32 -45.71 25.35
N LEU A 15 30.27 -45.11 24.66
CA LEU A 15 30.59 -45.32 23.24
C LEU A 15 32.05 -45.73 23.07
N VAL A 16 32.33 -46.54 22.06
CA VAL A 16 33.71 -46.68 21.52
C VAL A 16 33.78 -46.06 20.13
N LEU A 17 34.81 -45.24 19.94
CA LEU A 17 35.13 -44.54 18.70
C LEU A 17 36.40 -45.17 18.10
N PRO A 18 36.32 -45.77 16.90
CA PRO A 18 37.45 -46.48 16.30
C PRO A 18 38.57 -45.53 15.85
N ALA A 19 39.82 -45.99 15.94
CA ALA A 19 41.02 -45.20 15.65
C ALA A 19 41.14 -44.69 14.20
N GLN A 20 40.52 -45.38 13.22
CA GLN A 20 40.60 -45.08 11.78
C GLN A 20 39.39 -44.31 11.22
N ALA A 21 38.70 -43.51 12.02
CA ALA A 21 37.55 -42.71 11.58
C ALA A 21 37.97 -41.32 11.05
N ALA A 22 38.69 -41.27 9.93
CA ALA A 22 38.89 -40.01 9.17
C ALA A 22 37.97 -39.87 7.94
N ALA A 23 37.10 -40.85 7.65
CA ALA A 23 36.34 -40.85 6.38
C ALA A 23 34.82 -41.07 6.47
N ARG A 24 34.23 -41.57 7.58
CA ARG A 24 32.76 -41.72 7.72
C ARG A 24 32.31 -41.64 9.20
N PRO A 25 31.38 -40.76 9.58
CA PRO A 25 30.94 -40.57 10.98
C PRO A 25 29.97 -41.64 11.51
N THR A 26 29.83 -42.80 10.86
CA THR A 26 28.77 -43.79 11.16
C THR A 26 29.20 -45.01 11.98
N SER A 27 30.47 -45.17 12.38
CA SER A 27 30.95 -46.37 13.10
C SER A 27 31.24 -46.15 14.60
N ALA A 28 30.44 -45.33 15.30
CA ALA A 28 30.46 -45.30 16.77
C ALA A 28 29.44 -46.31 17.31
N HIS A 29 29.88 -47.31 18.07
CA HIS A 29 28.99 -48.32 18.64
C HIS A 29 28.61 -47.94 20.08
N LEU A 30 27.29 -47.87 20.34
CA LEU A 30 26.76 -47.75 21.70
C LEU A 30 26.98 -49.06 22.45
N ILE A 31 27.74 -49.01 23.55
CA ILE A 31 28.17 -50.20 24.30
C ILE A 31 27.23 -50.49 25.47
N ALA A 32 26.90 -49.44 26.22
CA ALA A 32 26.07 -49.54 27.41
C ALA A 32 25.35 -48.22 27.65
N ARG A 33 24.15 -48.29 28.24
CA ARG A 33 23.35 -47.12 28.65
C ARG A 33 22.50 -47.45 29.87
N THR A 34 22.17 -46.44 30.64
CA THR A 34 21.07 -46.48 31.61
C THR A 34 19.72 -46.41 30.88
N ALA A 35 18.64 -46.83 31.54
CA ALA A 35 17.32 -46.96 30.92
C ALA A 35 16.73 -45.62 30.42
N GLY A 36 17.07 -44.49 31.04
CA GLY A 36 16.57 -43.17 30.68
C GLY A 36 17.25 -42.53 29.46
N ILE A 37 18.26 -43.16 28.86
CA ILE A 37 18.98 -42.62 27.70
C ILE A 37 18.24 -42.91 26.40
N ARG A 38 17.75 -41.82 25.78
CA ARG A 38 17.10 -41.81 24.47
C ARG A 38 18.13 -41.70 23.34
N PRO A 39 17.79 -42.15 22.11
CA PRO A 39 18.69 -42.03 20.95
C PRO A 39 19.11 -40.58 20.65
N GLU A 40 18.22 -39.61 20.88
CA GLU A 40 18.49 -38.17 20.70
C GLU A 40 19.65 -37.67 21.59
N HIS A 41 19.71 -38.11 22.86
CA HIS A 41 20.81 -37.76 23.77
C HIS A 41 22.17 -38.29 23.27
N VAL A 42 22.17 -39.47 22.64
CA VAL A 42 23.38 -40.09 22.09
C VAL A 42 23.87 -39.34 20.86
N ILE A 43 22.96 -38.96 19.96
CA ILE A 43 23.28 -38.18 18.76
C ILE A 43 23.84 -36.80 19.15
N GLU A 44 23.17 -36.12 20.08
CA GLU A 44 23.60 -34.81 20.56
C GLU A 44 24.99 -34.86 21.19
N ALA A 45 25.21 -35.76 22.15
CA ALA A 45 26.49 -35.85 22.83
C ALA A 45 27.67 -36.16 21.88
N ARG A 46 27.43 -36.94 20.82
CA ARG A 46 28.43 -37.22 19.78
C ARG A 46 28.78 -35.99 18.94
N ARG A 47 27.87 -35.03 18.82
CA ARG A 47 28.09 -33.81 18.06
C ARG A 47 28.79 -32.76 18.92
N ILE A 48 28.29 -32.54 20.14
CA ILE A 48 28.69 -31.38 20.94
C ILE A 48 29.77 -31.70 21.98
N ALA A 49 29.86 -32.94 22.44
CA ALA A 49 30.77 -33.36 23.52
C ALA A 49 31.85 -34.34 23.02
N THR A 50 32.49 -34.00 21.90
CA THR A 50 33.57 -34.79 21.29
C THR A 50 34.90 -34.51 21.99
N LEU A 51 35.28 -35.38 22.94
CA LEU A 51 36.54 -35.26 23.67
C LEU A 51 37.61 -36.17 23.07
N SER A 52 38.81 -35.63 22.89
CA SER A 52 39.99 -36.41 22.50
C SER A 52 40.69 -36.97 23.75
N PRO A 53 41.11 -38.25 23.74
CA PRO A 53 41.87 -38.80 24.85
C PRO A 53 43.27 -38.20 24.88
N GLN A 54 43.77 -37.91 26.07
CA GLN A 54 45.16 -37.50 26.24
C GLN A 54 46.08 -38.73 26.18
N ARG A 55 47.13 -38.67 25.34
CA ARG A 55 48.13 -39.75 25.26
C ARG A 55 49.06 -39.73 26.48
N PRO A 56 49.49 -40.90 26.99
CA PRO A 56 50.43 -40.96 28.10
C PRO A 56 51.80 -40.40 27.67
N LEU A 57 52.47 -39.69 28.58
CA LEU A 57 53.80 -39.10 28.35
C LEU A 57 54.89 -40.16 28.18
N THR A 58 54.68 -41.36 28.74
CA THR A 58 55.56 -42.52 28.63
C THR A 58 54.73 -43.79 28.42
N PRO A 59 55.26 -44.81 27.71
CA PRO A 59 54.51 -46.04 27.41
C PRO A 59 54.03 -46.83 28.64
N LEU A 60 54.68 -46.62 29.80
CA LEU A 60 54.42 -47.30 31.07
C LEU A 60 53.44 -46.55 31.99
N ALA A 61 53.15 -45.27 31.73
CA ALA A 61 52.25 -44.49 32.56
C ALA A 61 50.78 -44.73 32.16
N PRO A 62 49.85 -44.87 33.13
CA PRO A 62 48.43 -44.95 32.81
C PRO A 62 47.98 -43.67 32.07
N PRO A 63 47.17 -43.79 31.00
CA PRO A 63 46.72 -42.63 30.26
C PRO A 63 45.86 -41.72 31.14
N PRO A 64 46.12 -40.39 31.15
CA PRO A 64 45.31 -39.46 31.94
C PRO A 64 43.90 -39.35 31.38
N VAL A 65 42.90 -39.29 32.28
CA VAL A 65 41.49 -39.14 31.92
C VAL A 65 41.24 -37.72 31.42
N THR A 66 40.67 -37.60 30.23
CA THR A 66 40.10 -36.33 29.76
C THR A 66 38.67 -36.21 30.29
N LEU A 67 38.36 -35.14 31.01
CA LEU A 67 37.00 -34.76 31.45
C LEU A 67 36.57 -33.44 30.79
N GLY A 68 35.32 -33.34 30.37
CA GLY A 68 34.71 -32.09 29.95
C GLY A 68 33.26 -31.96 30.42
N LEU A 69 32.83 -30.73 30.70
CA LEU A 69 31.46 -30.34 30.98
C LEU A 69 31.02 -29.35 29.90
N LEU A 70 29.99 -29.71 29.14
CA LEU A 70 29.51 -28.95 27.99
C LEU A 70 28.00 -28.68 28.14
N ARG A 71 27.52 -27.60 27.52
CA ARG A 71 26.11 -27.25 27.52
C ARG A 71 25.39 -28.06 26.44
N GLY A 72 24.26 -28.67 26.79
CA GLY A 72 23.43 -29.39 25.84
C GLY A 72 22.45 -28.47 25.10
N GLU A 73 21.84 -29.02 24.04
CA GLU A 73 20.76 -28.44 23.26
C GLU A 73 19.39 -29.03 23.63
N THR A 74 19.29 -30.37 23.80
CA THR A 74 18.05 -31.03 24.26
C THR A 74 18.06 -31.34 25.76
N VAL A 75 19.25 -31.38 26.36
CA VAL A 75 19.48 -31.56 27.80
C VAL A 75 20.26 -30.37 28.34
N ASP A 76 20.18 -30.08 29.64
CA ASP A 76 20.84 -28.90 30.21
C ASP A 76 22.37 -28.94 30.04
N TYR A 77 23.01 -30.03 30.51
CA TYR A 77 24.46 -30.21 30.44
C TYR A 77 24.85 -31.67 30.19
N ILE A 78 25.99 -31.85 29.53
CA ILE A 78 26.60 -33.14 29.25
C ILE A 78 28.03 -33.11 29.82
N ALA A 79 28.31 -33.97 30.79
CA ALA A 79 29.68 -34.28 31.17
C ALA A 79 30.16 -35.51 30.39
N ALA A 80 31.39 -35.47 29.88
CA ALA A 80 31.98 -36.54 29.13
C ALA A 80 33.37 -36.85 29.66
N LYS A 81 33.72 -38.14 29.77
CA LYS A 81 35.09 -38.59 30.03
C LYS A 81 35.60 -39.48 28.90
N ALA A 82 36.85 -39.29 28.48
CA ALA A 82 37.48 -40.01 27.38
C ALA A 82 38.85 -40.57 27.76
N LEU A 83 39.13 -41.80 27.32
CA LEU A 83 40.40 -42.51 27.52
C LEU A 83 40.75 -43.37 26.28
N PRO A 84 42.04 -43.57 25.99
CA PRO A 84 42.46 -44.47 24.93
C PRO A 84 42.37 -45.94 25.38
N THR A 85 41.97 -46.83 24.47
CA THR A 85 41.95 -48.29 24.67
C THR A 85 43.28 -48.92 24.24
N LYS A 86 43.51 -50.18 24.62
CA LYS A 86 44.73 -50.95 24.23
C LYS A 86 44.88 -51.12 22.71
N ASN A 87 43.78 -51.08 21.95
CA ASN A 87 43.75 -51.29 20.49
C ASN A 87 43.86 -49.98 19.69
N GLY A 88 44.03 -48.83 20.37
CA GLY A 88 44.10 -47.51 19.73
C GLY A 88 42.76 -46.78 19.59
N ASP A 89 41.63 -47.45 19.83
CA ASP A 89 40.29 -46.84 19.84
C ASP A 89 40.09 -45.94 21.07
N THR A 90 39.13 -45.02 21.03
CA THR A 90 38.79 -44.13 22.15
C THR A 90 37.50 -44.61 22.83
N PHE A 91 37.56 -44.82 24.15
CA PHE A 91 36.37 -45.07 24.97
C PHE A 91 35.87 -43.75 25.54
N VAL A 92 34.58 -43.43 25.35
CA VAL A 92 33.94 -42.21 25.86
C VAL A 92 32.70 -42.57 26.68
N GLN A 93 32.61 -42.07 27.91
CA GLN A 93 31.40 -42.18 28.74
C GLN A 93 30.79 -40.80 28.97
N TYR A 94 29.49 -40.70 28.73
CA TYR A 94 28.69 -39.49 28.85
C TYR A 94 27.75 -39.58 30.05
N LEU A 95 27.55 -38.44 30.71
CA LEU A 95 26.71 -38.24 31.88
C LEU A 95 25.81 -37.03 31.62
N ILE A 96 24.49 -37.22 31.69
CA ILE A 96 23.51 -36.16 31.50
C ILE A 96 23.25 -35.48 32.85
N ILE A 97 23.47 -34.16 32.91
CA ILE A 97 23.40 -33.39 34.16
C ILE A 97 22.33 -32.29 34.05
N PRO A 98 21.23 -32.37 34.81
CA PRO A 98 20.27 -31.28 34.92
C PRO A 98 20.88 -30.03 35.57
N SER A 99 20.45 -28.85 35.14
CA SER A 99 20.90 -27.53 35.63
C SER A 99 20.68 -27.37 37.14
N ALA A 100 19.65 -28.01 37.71
CA ALA A 100 19.39 -28.02 39.15
C ALA A 100 20.56 -28.63 39.94
N VAL A 101 21.23 -29.64 39.39
CA VAL A 101 22.36 -30.33 40.04
C VAL A 101 23.59 -29.43 40.06
N LEU A 102 23.94 -28.81 38.92
CA LEU A 102 25.07 -27.87 38.88
C LEU A 102 24.84 -26.64 39.76
N ARG A 103 23.60 -26.15 39.84
CA ARG A 103 23.23 -25.05 40.76
C ARG A 103 23.38 -25.46 42.22
N ALA A 104 22.95 -26.67 42.59
CA ALA A 104 23.12 -27.21 43.95
C ALA A 104 24.60 -27.43 44.31
N LEU A 105 25.42 -27.83 43.33
CA LEU A 105 26.87 -27.96 43.50
C LEU A 105 27.58 -26.61 43.62
N GLY A 106 26.99 -25.50 43.17
CA GLY A 106 27.53 -24.15 43.36
C GLY A 106 29.01 -23.98 42.96
N GLY A 107 29.45 -24.68 41.90
CA GLY A 107 30.84 -24.69 41.43
C GLY A 107 31.77 -25.71 42.11
N ASN A 108 31.26 -26.61 42.95
CA ASN A 108 32.01 -27.74 43.51
C ASN A 108 32.24 -28.81 42.44
N LEU A 109 33.50 -29.02 42.03
CA LEU A 109 33.86 -29.95 40.95
C LEU A 109 34.24 -31.36 41.45
N GLN A 110 34.30 -31.59 42.77
CA GLN A 110 34.70 -32.89 43.33
C GLN A 110 33.85 -34.07 42.82
N PRO A 111 32.50 -33.96 42.69
CA PRO A 111 31.70 -35.07 42.16
C PRO A 111 31.99 -35.38 40.69
N LEU A 112 32.37 -34.39 39.88
CA LEU A 112 32.79 -34.61 38.49
C LEU A 112 34.18 -35.24 38.40
N GLU A 113 35.08 -34.90 39.32
CA GLU A 113 36.36 -35.59 39.47
C GLU A 113 36.15 -37.07 39.83
N ALA A 114 35.23 -37.37 40.75
CA ALA A 114 34.87 -38.74 41.10
C ALA A 114 34.34 -39.54 39.89
N PHE A 115 33.46 -38.93 39.09
CA PHE A 115 32.97 -39.52 37.84
C PHE A 115 34.12 -39.82 36.85
N ALA A 116 35.07 -38.88 36.69
CA ALA A 116 36.21 -39.07 35.79
C ALA A 116 37.12 -40.22 36.23
N ARG A 117 37.28 -40.44 37.55
CA ARG A 117 38.14 -41.49 38.11
C ARG A 117 37.49 -42.88 38.14
N GLU A 118 36.16 -42.96 38.03
CA GLU A 118 35.44 -44.23 38.00
C GLU A 118 35.91 -45.08 36.79
N PRO A 119 36.25 -46.37 36.99
CA PRO A 119 36.65 -47.25 35.89
C PRO A 119 35.50 -47.44 34.88
N PHE A 120 35.82 -47.75 33.63
CA PHE A 120 34.77 -48.07 32.66
C PHE A 120 34.12 -49.42 32.95
N PRO A 121 32.79 -49.52 32.76
CA PRO A 121 32.09 -50.79 32.87
C PRO A 121 32.52 -51.76 31.75
N PRO A 122 32.38 -53.08 31.96
CA PRO A 122 32.54 -54.08 30.91
C PRO A 122 31.52 -53.87 29.76
N VAL A 123 31.90 -54.30 28.55
CA VAL A 123 31.12 -54.12 27.32
C VAL A 123 29.84 -54.96 27.38
N HIS A 124 28.69 -54.38 27.00
CA HIS A 124 27.36 -55.01 26.95
C HIS A 124 26.61 -55.23 28.29
N GLU A 125 27.14 -54.78 29.43
CA GLU A 125 26.38 -54.78 30.69
C GLU A 125 25.51 -53.51 30.85
N PRO A 126 24.29 -53.62 31.43
CA PRO A 126 23.44 -52.47 31.71
C PRO A 126 24.10 -51.56 32.76
N LEU A 127 24.22 -50.27 32.43
CA LEU A 127 24.78 -49.27 33.33
C LEU A 127 23.77 -48.89 34.43
N GLN A 128 24.25 -48.79 35.68
CA GLN A 128 23.50 -48.14 36.76
C GLN A 128 23.64 -46.61 36.67
N PRO A 129 22.63 -45.81 37.05
CA PRO A 129 22.76 -44.35 37.12
C PRO A 129 23.93 -43.90 38.02
N PHE A 130 24.57 -42.78 37.69
CA PHE A 130 25.60 -42.19 38.54
C PHE A 130 24.96 -41.37 39.65
N VAL A 131 25.34 -41.63 40.91
CA VAL A 131 24.67 -41.03 42.07
C VAL A 131 25.51 -39.89 42.64
N ILE A 132 24.93 -38.69 42.69
CA ILE A 132 25.47 -37.57 43.47
C ILE A 132 24.61 -37.42 44.72
N ALA A 133 25.17 -37.86 45.85
CA ALA A 133 24.54 -37.70 47.16
C ALA A 133 24.93 -36.34 47.76
N GLN A 134 23.92 -35.56 48.18
CA GLN A 134 24.09 -34.27 48.86
C GLN A 134 24.99 -33.27 48.11
N PRO A 135 24.61 -32.81 46.90
CA PRO A 135 25.36 -31.75 46.24
C PRO A 135 25.30 -30.48 47.09
N ARG A 136 26.48 -29.95 47.42
CA ARG A 136 26.64 -28.72 48.20
C ARG A 136 27.65 -27.79 47.51
N PRO A 137 27.46 -26.46 47.62
CA PRO A 137 28.48 -25.50 47.22
C PRO A 137 29.78 -25.77 48.00
N PRO A 138 30.94 -25.35 47.44
CA PRO A 138 32.20 -25.43 48.17
C PRO A 138 32.08 -24.61 49.46
N SER A 139 32.53 -25.16 50.58
CA SER A 139 32.58 -24.43 51.86
C SER A 139 33.48 -23.17 51.74
N PRO A 140 33.32 -22.16 52.62
CA PRO A 140 34.18 -20.97 52.60
C PRO A 140 35.68 -21.31 52.64
N GLU A 141 36.07 -22.34 53.40
CA GLU A 141 37.44 -22.87 53.45
C GLU A 141 37.87 -23.43 52.09
N GLN A 142 37.05 -24.29 51.47
CA GLN A 142 37.33 -24.84 50.13
C GLN A 142 37.37 -23.76 49.03
N GLN A 143 36.57 -22.70 49.16
CA GLN A 143 36.61 -21.54 48.26
C GLN A 143 37.91 -20.76 48.45
N SER A 144 38.32 -20.55 49.71
CA SER A 144 39.58 -19.89 50.04
C SER A 144 40.78 -20.68 49.50
N ASP A 145 40.81 -22.00 49.71
CA ASP A 145 41.86 -22.88 49.19
C ASP A 145 41.93 -22.86 47.66
N ALA A 146 40.78 -22.87 46.98
CA ALA A 146 40.72 -22.81 45.52
C ALA A 146 41.18 -21.44 44.97
N LEU A 147 40.82 -20.34 45.65
CA LEU A 147 41.27 -18.98 45.30
C LEU A 147 42.77 -18.79 45.56
N LEU A 148 43.29 -19.33 46.66
CA LEU A 148 44.72 -19.35 46.96
C LEU A 148 45.50 -20.17 45.94
N ALA A 149 45.00 -21.35 45.55
CA ALA A 149 45.60 -22.16 44.50
C ALA A 149 45.61 -21.42 43.15
N LEU A 150 44.50 -20.75 42.79
CA LEU A 150 44.42 -19.91 41.58
C LEU A 150 45.45 -18.78 41.59
N LEU A 151 45.58 -18.06 42.71
CA LEU A 151 46.59 -17.03 42.87
C LEU A 151 48.00 -17.62 42.73
N GLY A 152 48.26 -18.79 43.33
CA GLY A 152 49.51 -19.53 43.19
C GLY A 152 49.83 -19.87 41.73
N TYR A 153 48.85 -20.37 40.96
CA TYR A 153 49.01 -20.64 39.53
C TYR A 153 49.32 -19.37 38.72
N CYS A 154 48.88 -18.20 39.19
CA CYS A 154 49.11 -16.89 38.56
C CYS A 154 50.25 -16.07 39.20
N ARG A 155 51.14 -16.65 40.04
CA ARG A 155 52.19 -15.95 40.80
C ARG A 155 51.70 -14.75 41.63
N ASN A 156 50.53 -14.85 42.24
CA ASN A 156 49.86 -13.77 42.98
C ASN A 156 49.60 -12.50 42.14
N ASN A 157 49.61 -12.60 40.81
CA ASN A 157 49.32 -11.48 39.93
C ASN A 157 47.80 -11.29 39.79
N ILE A 158 47.25 -10.38 40.59
CA ILE A 158 45.82 -10.02 40.57
C ILE A 158 45.36 -9.55 39.19
N ARG A 159 46.23 -8.93 38.37
CA ARG A 159 45.86 -8.51 37.01
C ARG A 159 45.61 -9.71 36.10
N THR A 160 46.42 -10.76 36.22
CA THR A 160 46.22 -12.03 35.50
C THR A 160 44.90 -12.68 35.90
N VAL A 161 44.62 -12.77 37.21
CA VAL A 161 43.35 -13.30 37.73
C VAL A 161 42.16 -12.48 37.26
N SER A 162 42.29 -11.14 37.29
CA SER A 162 41.26 -10.22 36.79
C SER A 162 41.02 -10.39 35.29
N GLY A 163 42.08 -10.59 34.50
CA GLY A 163 41.95 -10.84 33.06
C GLY A 163 41.26 -12.17 32.74
N LEU A 164 41.52 -13.22 33.54
CA LEU A 164 40.81 -14.49 33.44
C LEU A 164 39.33 -14.34 33.84
N LEU A 165 39.04 -13.60 34.91
CA LEU A 165 37.66 -13.30 35.33
C LEU A 165 36.90 -12.51 34.27
N ALA A 166 37.50 -11.44 33.73
CA ALA A 166 36.92 -10.64 32.66
C ALA A 166 36.63 -11.49 31.42
N SER A 167 37.56 -12.36 31.03
CA SER A 167 37.36 -13.30 29.93
C SER A 167 36.14 -14.18 30.17
N MET A 168 35.99 -14.71 31.39
CA MET A 168 34.86 -15.57 31.77
C MET A 168 33.52 -14.82 31.78
N VAL A 169 33.47 -13.63 32.37
CA VAL A 169 32.26 -12.80 32.46
C VAL A 169 31.77 -12.37 31.08
N GLN A 170 32.70 -12.02 30.19
CA GLN A 170 32.42 -11.55 28.82
C GLN A 170 32.14 -12.67 27.83
N GLY A 171 32.21 -13.94 28.27
CA GLY A 171 31.99 -15.09 27.39
C GLY A 171 33.14 -15.36 26.41
N LEU A 172 34.31 -14.74 26.60
CA LEU A 172 35.52 -15.09 25.86
C LEU A 172 35.98 -16.49 26.28
N GLY A 173 36.45 -17.27 25.31
CA GLY A 173 37.01 -18.58 25.60
C GLY A 173 38.39 -18.46 26.25
N ILE A 174 38.65 -19.23 27.30
CA ILE A 174 39.95 -19.27 27.97
C ILE A 174 40.68 -20.53 27.50
N VAL A 175 41.80 -20.35 26.81
CA VAL A 175 42.70 -21.44 26.42
C VAL A 175 43.87 -21.48 27.39
N VAL A 176 44.15 -22.65 27.94
CA VAL A 176 45.27 -22.88 28.86
C VAL A 176 46.30 -23.79 28.17
N THR A 177 47.52 -23.30 27.98
CA THR A 177 48.64 -24.07 27.42
C THR A 177 49.67 -24.41 28.49
N GLY A 178 50.46 -25.47 28.26
CA GLY A 178 51.58 -25.82 29.15
C GLY A 178 51.18 -26.35 30.54
N ALA A 179 49.90 -26.61 30.79
CA ALA A 179 49.40 -27.11 32.06
C ALA A 179 49.80 -28.57 32.32
N PRO A 180 50.03 -28.96 33.59
CA PRO A 180 50.36 -30.34 33.96
C PRO A 180 49.25 -31.31 33.52
N ALA A 181 49.60 -32.59 33.32
CA ALA A 181 48.64 -33.65 32.97
C ALA A 181 47.70 -34.05 34.12
N SER A 182 47.89 -33.49 35.32
CA SER A 182 47.09 -33.74 36.51
C SER A 182 45.65 -33.24 36.31
N LEU A 183 44.68 -34.16 36.32
CA LEU A 183 43.26 -33.82 36.30
C LEU A 183 42.89 -32.92 37.49
N ARG A 184 43.45 -33.22 38.68
CA ARG A 184 43.18 -32.48 39.91
C ARG A 184 43.58 -31.02 39.79
N ASP A 185 44.80 -30.74 39.32
CA ASP A 185 45.31 -29.35 39.22
C ASP A 185 44.49 -28.53 38.21
N ARG A 186 44.11 -29.16 37.08
CA ARG A 186 43.25 -28.53 36.07
C ARG A 186 41.86 -28.22 36.62
N LEU A 187 41.26 -29.12 37.40
CA LEU A 187 39.97 -28.88 38.04
C LEU A 187 40.06 -27.86 39.17
N THR A 188 41.12 -27.84 39.97
CA THR A 188 41.34 -26.83 41.01
C THR A 188 41.48 -25.44 40.39
N PHE A 189 42.17 -25.30 39.25
CA PHE A 189 42.24 -24.04 38.50
C PHE A 189 40.85 -23.57 38.06
N VAL A 190 40.04 -24.45 37.47
CA VAL A 190 38.67 -24.12 37.06
C VAL A 190 37.83 -23.74 38.29
N GLN A 191 37.86 -24.51 39.37
CA GLN A 191 37.09 -24.22 40.58
C GLN A 191 37.49 -22.88 41.21
N GLY A 192 38.78 -22.53 41.23
CA GLY A 192 39.25 -21.22 41.69
C GLY A 192 38.63 -20.08 40.88
N LEU A 193 38.55 -20.20 39.55
CA LEU A 193 37.87 -19.22 38.70
C LEU A 193 36.38 -19.14 39.03
N LEU A 194 35.70 -20.27 39.23
CA LEU A 194 34.28 -20.28 39.62
C LEU A 194 34.04 -19.57 40.96
N CYS A 195 34.97 -19.64 41.91
CA CYS A 195 34.83 -18.98 43.21
C CYS A 195 34.80 -17.44 43.12
N LEU A 196 35.31 -16.86 42.03
CA LEU A 196 35.23 -15.43 41.74
C LEU A 196 33.84 -14.97 41.26
N LEU A 197 32.90 -15.89 41.02
CA LEU A 197 31.53 -15.60 40.60
C LEU A 197 30.52 -15.89 41.73
N PRO A 198 29.33 -15.24 41.75
CA PRO A 198 28.25 -15.62 42.65
C PRO A 198 27.80 -17.05 42.38
N ALA A 199 27.52 -17.82 43.43
CA ALA A 199 27.24 -19.26 43.33
C ALA A 199 26.20 -19.66 42.24
N PRO A 200 25.08 -18.93 42.05
CA PRO A 200 24.10 -19.26 41.02
C PRO A 200 24.61 -19.15 39.59
N VAL A 201 25.63 -18.32 39.35
CA VAL A 201 26.19 -18.01 38.03
C VAL A 201 27.27 -19.02 37.63
N ARG A 202 27.92 -19.67 38.60
CA ARG A 202 29.00 -20.66 38.39
C ARG A 202 28.59 -21.81 37.47
N ALA A 203 27.32 -22.22 37.51
CA ALA A 203 26.80 -23.31 36.69
C ALA A 203 26.80 -23.02 35.18
N ALA A 204 26.92 -21.76 34.76
CA ALA A 204 26.91 -21.39 33.35
C ALA A 204 28.26 -21.63 32.64
N VAL A 205 29.34 -21.82 33.39
CA VAL A 205 30.72 -21.96 32.87
C VAL A 205 30.99 -23.40 32.49
N THR A 206 31.42 -23.63 31.25
CA THR A 206 31.76 -24.95 30.70
C THR A 206 33.27 -25.11 30.57
N PHE A 207 33.78 -26.34 30.64
CA PHE A 207 35.22 -26.58 30.58
C PHE A 207 35.57 -27.93 29.94
N ALA A 208 36.80 -28.04 29.42
CA ALA A 208 37.38 -29.28 28.92
C ALA A 208 38.84 -29.38 29.35
N THR A 209 39.16 -30.41 30.13
CA THR A 209 40.47 -30.61 30.73
C THR A 209 41.53 -31.06 29.73
N HIS A 210 41.18 -31.44 28.50
CA HIS A 210 42.11 -31.64 27.39
C HIS A 210 41.37 -31.47 26.05
N SER A 211 41.93 -30.67 25.14
CA SER A 211 41.46 -30.53 23.76
C SER A 211 42.64 -30.16 22.84
N PRO A 212 43.02 -31.03 21.88
CA PRO A 212 44.08 -30.72 20.92
C PRO A 212 43.66 -29.65 19.90
N GLU A 213 42.36 -29.58 19.59
CA GLU A 213 41.75 -28.62 18.67
C GLU A 213 40.73 -27.75 19.43
N PRO A 214 41.20 -26.78 20.24
CA PRO A 214 40.33 -26.03 21.14
C PRO A 214 39.25 -25.22 20.40
N LEU A 215 39.45 -24.89 19.13
CA LEU A 215 38.48 -24.16 18.32
C LEU A 215 37.21 -24.95 17.97
N GLN A 216 37.31 -26.28 17.89
CA GLN A 216 36.17 -27.14 17.50
C GLN A 216 35.25 -27.49 18.68
N LEU A 217 35.73 -27.31 19.92
CA LEU A 217 34.98 -27.67 21.12
C LEU A 217 34.30 -26.45 21.75
N HIS A 218 32.99 -26.49 21.93
CA HIS A 218 32.19 -25.41 22.52
C HIS A 218 32.20 -25.40 24.07
N ALA A 219 33.40 -25.46 24.66
CA ALA A 219 33.62 -25.21 26.09
C ALA A 219 34.15 -23.79 26.34
N GLN A 220 33.96 -23.20 27.52
CA GLN A 220 34.51 -21.88 27.82
C GLN A 220 35.99 -21.98 28.20
N ILE A 221 36.37 -22.90 29.09
CA ILE A 221 37.76 -23.11 29.53
C ILE A 221 38.32 -24.38 28.88
N LYS A 222 39.47 -24.31 28.20
CA LYS A 222 40.03 -25.42 27.42
C LYS A 222 41.51 -25.56 27.66
N PHE A 223 41.96 -26.77 27.99
CA PHE A 223 43.39 -27.05 28.15
C PHE A 223 43.94 -27.70 26.88
N THR A 224 44.94 -27.11 26.24
CA THR A 224 45.55 -27.63 25.00
C THR A 224 47.06 -27.86 25.16
N PRO A 225 47.62 -28.93 24.57
CA PRO A 225 49.06 -29.16 24.58
C PRO A 225 49.83 -28.17 23.69
N ASN A 226 49.22 -27.65 22.61
CA ASN A 226 49.83 -26.67 21.73
C ASN A 226 48.76 -25.81 21.03
N LEU A 227 49.08 -24.54 20.75
CA LEU A 227 48.19 -23.63 20.03
C LEU A 227 49.00 -22.83 19.00
N SER A 228 48.69 -23.02 17.72
CA SER A 228 49.46 -22.40 16.63
C SER A 228 49.19 -20.89 16.45
N ALA A 229 48.01 -20.40 16.81
CA ALA A 229 47.64 -18.98 16.75
C ALA A 229 46.51 -18.66 17.75
N LEU A 230 46.52 -17.45 18.31
CA LEU A 230 45.48 -16.98 19.24
C LEU A 230 44.20 -16.60 18.46
N PRO A 231 43.04 -17.23 18.73
CA PRO A 231 41.78 -16.81 18.13
C PRO A 231 41.29 -15.47 18.66
N VAL A 232 40.54 -14.72 17.84
CA VAL A 232 40.07 -13.35 18.16
C VAL A 232 39.17 -13.26 19.40
N GLN A 233 38.42 -14.32 19.73
CA GLN A 233 37.50 -14.37 20.87
C GLN A 233 38.02 -15.22 22.05
N HIS A 234 39.35 -15.41 22.13
CA HIS A 234 39.96 -16.21 23.17
C HIS A 234 41.09 -15.47 23.90
N ALA A 235 41.18 -15.71 25.21
CA ALA A 235 42.35 -15.36 26.01
C ALA A 235 43.21 -16.61 26.21
N LEU A 236 44.53 -16.48 26.08
CA LEU A 236 45.49 -17.56 26.25
C LEU A 236 46.27 -17.37 27.54
N PHE A 237 46.08 -18.29 28.47
CA PHE A 237 46.88 -18.40 29.67
C PHE A 237 47.95 -19.46 29.47
N ASP A 238 49.21 -19.03 29.44
CA ASP A 238 50.34 -19.96 29.43
C ASP A 238 50.69 -20.32 30.87
N TRP A 239 50.50 -21.58 31.23
CA TRP A 239 50.74 -22.09 32.58
C TRP A 239 52.23 -22.11 32.95
N ARG A 240 53.14 -22.26 31.98
CA ARG A 240 54.59 -22.32 32.25
C ARG A 240 55.17 -20.94 32.48
N THR A 241 54.80 -19.97 31.64
CA THR A 241 55.23 -18.58 31.80
C THR A 241 54.36 -17.82 32.81
N GLN A 242 53.18 -18.35 33.13
CA GLN A 242 52.18 -17.77 34.04
C GLN A 242 51.68 -16.40 33.58
N THR A 243 51.62 -16.20 32.26
CA THR A 243 51.21 -14.95 31.60
C THR A 243 49.90 -15.12 30.85
N LEU A 244 49.04 -14.09 30.91
CA LEU A 244 47.83 -14.01 30.10
C LEU A 244 48.11 -13.18 28.83
N MET A 245 47.78 -13.76 27.69
CA MET A 245 47.82 -13.13 26.37
C MET A 245 46.38 -12.98 25.83
N GLY A 246 46.16 -11.94 25.03
CA GLY A 246 44.82 -11.45 24.70
C GLY A 246 44.45 -10.28 25.61
N ASN A 247 43.69 -9.32 25.10
CA ASN A 247 43.29 -8.12 25.84
C ASN A 247 41.82 -8.25 26.28
N PRO A 248 41.52 -8.98 27.38
CA PRO A 248 40.15 -9.12 27.83
C PRO A 248 39.59 -7.75 28.21
N PRO A 249 38.37 -7.39 27.76
CA PRO A 249 37.81 -6.08 28.01
C PRO A 249 37.55 -5.90 29.51
N GLU A 250 37.89 -4.73 30.03
CA GLU A 250 37.56 -4.40 31.42
C GLU A 250 36.04 -4.28 31.58
N ASP A 251 35.47 -5.02 32.53
CA ASP A 251 34.05 -4.95 32.86
C ASP A 251 33.80 -4.51 34.32
N THR A 252 32.60 -3.99 34.57
CA THR A 252 32.24 -3.36 35.85
C THR A 252 32.34 -4.36 37.01
N TYR A 253 31.95 -5.61 36.78
CA TYR A 253 31.99 -6.64 37.81
C TYR A 253 33.42 -7.07 38.13
N THR A 254 34.27 -7.26 37.11
CA THR A 254 35.70 -7.55 37.33
C THR A 254 36.39 -6.43 38.09
N LYS A 255 36.10 -5.15 37.79
CA LYS A 255 36.64 -4.01 38.57
C LYS A 255 36.22 -4.07 40.04
N PHE A 256 34.95 -4.38 40.27
CA PHE A 256 34.39 -4.53 41.60
C PHE A 256 35.09 -5.66 42.38
N ILE A 257 35.18 -6.87 41.82
CA ILE A 257 35.84 -8.02 42.46
C ILE A 257 37.35 -7.79 42.62
N ARG A 258 38.02 -7.17 41.65
CA ARG A 258 39.44 -6.80 41.74
C ARG A 258 39.72 -5.88 42.93
N ALA A 259 38.83 -4.91 43.21
CA ALA A 259 38.96 -4.03 44.37
C ALA A 259 38.87 -4.83 45.69
N GLN A 260 37.99 -5.83 45.75
CA GLN A 260 37.87 -6.72 46.93
C GLN A 260 39.08 -7.64 47.07
N LEU A 261 39.55 -8.24 45.96
CA LEU A 261 40.71 -9.15 45.94
C LEU A 261 42.01 -8.48 46.40
N GLN A 262 42.14 -7.16 46.19
CA GLN A 262 43.28 -6.38 46.65
C GLN A 262 43.28 -6.18 48.17
N LEU A 263 42.10 -6.27 48.81
CA LEU A 263 41.94 -6.13 50.25
C LEU A 263 42.08 -7.49 50.94
N ASP A 264 41.20 -8.45 50.63
CA ASP A 264 41.17 -9.79 51.25
C ASP A 264 40.37 -10.77 50.37
N ILE A 265 40.78 -12.05 50.33
CA ILE A 265 40.03 -13.12 49.67
C ILE A 265 38.66 -13.33 50.33
N SER A 266 38.57 -13.15 51.65
CA SER A 266 37.34 -13.29 52.42
C SER A 266 36.26 -12.28 51.99
N LEU A 267 36.67 -11.06 51.62
CA LEU A 267 35.76 -10.02 51.11
C LEU A 267 35.18 -10.38 49.75
N VAL A 268 35.93 -11.11 48.92
CA VAL A 268 35.42 -11.62 47.64
C VAL A 268 34.29 -12.62 47.89
N ILE A 269 34.46 -13.50 48.87
CA ILE A 269 33.44 -14.49 49.24
C ILE A 269 32.19 -13.79 49.76
N GLU A 270 32.33 -12.82 50.67
CA GLU A 270 31.20 -12.04 51.22
C GLU A 270 30.45 -11.26 50.15
N GLN A 271 31.17 -10.56 49.27
CA GLN A 271 30.56 -9.71 48.25
C GLN A 271 29.89 -10.54 47.15
N THR A 272 30.48 -11.67 46.75
CA THR A 272 29.83 -12.58 45.79
C THR A 272 28.55 -13.20 46.36
N GLU A 273 28.46 -13.36 47.69
CA GLU A 273 27.23 -13.78 48.38
C GLU A 273 26.16 -12.68 48.38
N LYS A 274 26.52 -11.44 48.76
CA LYS A 274 25.60 -10.28 48.74
C LYS A 274 25.00 -10.03 47.35
N LEU A 275 25.80 -10.16 46.30
CA LEU A 275 25.36 -9.97 44.92
C LEU A 275 24.47 -11.10 44.39
N ALA A 276 24.43 -12.26 45.05
CA ALA A 276 23.79 -13.46 44.53
C ALA A 276 22.30 -13.26 44.26
N ARG A 277 21.57 -12.57 45.15
CA ARG A 277 20.11 -12.35 45.00
C ARG A 277 19.79 -11.51 43.76
N THR A 278 20.47 -10.37 43.61
CA THR A 278 20.26 -9.43 42.50
C THR A 278 20.74 -10.03 41.17
N ALA A 279 21.90 -10.67 41.15
CA ALA A 279 22.44 -11.34 39.96
C ALA A 279 21.53 -12.49 39.50
N THR A 280 20.97 -13.26 40.43
CA THR A 280 20.03 -14.36 40.11
C THR A 280 18.75 -13.83 39.50
N TRP A 281 18.16 -12.79 40.08
CA TRP A 281 16.94 -12.20 39.57
C TRP A 281 17.10 -11.66 38.15
N ARG A 282 18.22 -10.98 37.84
CA ARG A 282 18.54 -10.54 36.47
C ARG A 282 18.82 -11.71 35.52
N ALA A 283 19.56 -12.72 35.96
CA ALA A 283 19.85 -13.90 35.15
C ALA A 283 18.58 -14.69 34.77
N MET A 284 17.57 -14.74 35.65
CA MET A 284 16.26 -15.36 35.34
C MET A 284 15.51 -14.66 34.19
N ARG A 285 15.86 -13.41 33.86
CA ARG A 285 15.30 -12.66 32.73
C ARG A 285 16.05 -12.88 31.41
N ARG A 286 16.87 -13.94 31.31
CA ARG A 286 17.69 -14.30 30.14
C ARG A 286 18.73 -13.24 29.75
N GLU A 287 19.10 -12.34 30.66
CA GLU A 287 20.22 -11.42 30.44
C GLU A 287 21.56 -12.18 30.37
N SER A 288 22.54 -11.61 29.65
CA SER A 288 23.90 -12.16 29.61
C SER A 288 24.54 -12.11 31.01
N MET A 289 25.49 -13.02 31.27
CA MET A 289 26.23 -13.04 32.53
C MET A 289 26.88 -11.68 32.83
N ALA A 290 27.51 -11.06 31.82
CA ALA A 290 28.10 -9.74 31.92
C ALA A 290 27.09 -8.66 32.33
N SER A 291 25.90 -8.64 31.72
CA SER A 291 24.84 -7.66 32.04
C SER A 291 24.35 -7.82 33.48
N ALA A 292 24.00 -9.05 33.87
CA ALA A 292 23.45 -9.34 35.20
C ALA A 292 24.43 -8.98 36.32
N LEU A 293 25.72 -9.31 36.15
CA LEU A 293 26.77 -8.99 37.11
C LEU A 293 27.15 -7.50 37.12
N ALA A 294 27.16 -6.84 35.96
CA ALA A 294 27.36 -5.39 35.88
C ALA A 294 26.24 -4.63 36.59
N TRP A 295 24.97 -5.04 36.43
CA TRP A 295 23.85 -4.44 37.15
C TRP A 295 23.99 -4.62 38.66
N ALA A 296 24.23 -5.85 39.12
CA ALA A 296 24.33 -6.15 40.55
C ALA A 296 25.46 -5.34 41.22
N SER A 297 26.63 -5.26 40.59
CA SER A 297 27.76 -4.47 41.10
C SER A 297 27.49 -2.96 41.09
N LYS A 298 26.90 -2.40 40.03
CA LYS A 298 26.49 -0.98 39.98
C LYS A 298 25.46 -0.65 41.05
N ARG A 299 24.48 -1.52 41.26
CA ARG A 299 23.44 -1.31 42.27
C ARG A 299 24.03 -1.30 43.68
N ALA A 300 24.91 -2.25 44.01
CA ALA A 300 25.55 -2.28 45.32
C ALA A 300 26.32 -0.98 45.61
N ALA A 301 27.04 -0.43 44.63
CA ALA A 301 27.71 0.86 44.75
C ALA A 301 26.72 2.04 44.90
N LEU A 302 25.58 1.97 44.20
CA LEU A 302 24.54 3.00 44.26
C LEU A 302 23.83 3.04 45.62
N ASP A 303 23.55 1.87 46.21
CA ASP A 303 22.90 1.76 47.52
C ASP A 303 23.70 2.56 48.57
N GLU A 304 25.04 2.48 48.54
CA GLU A 304 25.92 3.25 49.42
C GLU A 304 25.85 4.76 49.17
N LEU A 305 25.86 5.20 47.90
CA LEU A 305 25.79 6.63 47.54
C LEU A 305 24.48 7.27 47.98
N VAL A 306 23.35 6.58 47.78
CA VAL A 306 22.02 7.09 48.16
C VAL A 306 21.89 7.22 49.67
N LEU A 307 22.35 6.21 50.44
CA LEU A 307 22.36 6.25 51.90
C LEU A 307 23.22 7.41 52.45
N GLN A 308 24.35 7.69 51.80
CA GLN A 308 25.24 8.79 52.18
C GLN A 308 24.83 10.16 51.64
N ARG A 309 23.71 10.25 50.90
CA ARG A 309 23.22 11.47 50.23
C ARG A 309 24.24 12.11 49.28
N GLN A 310 25.11 11.31 48.66
CA GLN A 310 26.08 11.79 47.68
C GLN A 310 25.48 11.83 46.27
N PRO A 311 25.94 12.72 45.37
CA PRO A 311 25.44 12.79 44.01
C PRO A 311 25.52 11.44 43.29
N ALA A 312 24.38 10.98 42.78
CA ALA A 312 24.25 9.73 42.06
C ALA A 312 23.64 9.93 40.67
N ASP A 313 23.87 8.97 39.77
CA ASP A 313 23.26 9.00 38.43
C ASP A 313 21.73 8.82 38.54
N ARG A 314 20.98 9.89 38.25
CA ARG A 314 19.52 9.95 38.35
C ARG A 314 18.83 8.91 37.47
N ALA A 315 19.38 8.63 36.29
CA ALA A 315 18.84 7.61 35.40
C ALA A 315 18.94 6.21 36.03
N MET A 316 20.09 5.91 36.66
CA MET A 316 20.29 4.65 37.38
C MET A 316 19.42 4.57 38.64
N VAL A 317 19.28 5.66 39.41
CA VAL A 317 18.39 5.72 40.60
C VAL A 317 16.94 5.43 40.22
N ALA A 318 16.44 6.07 39.15
CA ALA A 318 15.09 5.84 38.65
C ALA A 318 14.92 4.41 38.09
N ALA A 319 15.92 3.87 37.39
CA ALA A 319 15.89 2.50 36.89
C ALA A 319 15.82 1.47 38.04
N VAL A 320 16.56 1.68 39.14
CA VAL A 320 16.48 0.80 40.32
C VAL A 320 15.10 0.85 40.95
N LEU A 321 14.53 2.05 41.16
CA LEU A 321 13.17 2.21 41.71
C LEU A 321 12.09 1.56 40.83
N ARG A 322 12.26 1.60 39.51
CA ARG A 322 11.31 1.07 38.54
C ARG A 322 11.40 -0.45 38.42
N GLU A 323 12.61 -0.99 38.35
CA GLU A 323 12.83 -2.34 37.85
C GLU A 323 13.15 -3.36 38.94
N ASP A 324 13.76 -2.97 40.07
CA ASP A 324 14.39 -3.90 40.99
C ASP A 324 13.50 -4.26 42.20
N PRO A 325 12.81 -5.42 42.19
CA PRO A 325 11.93 -5.83 43.27
C PRO A 325 12.69 -6.30 44.51
N THR A 326 14.02 -6.41 44.43
CA THR A 326 14.85 -6.82 45.56
C THR A 326 15.32 -5.63 46.39
N LEU A 327 14.83 -4.42 46.10
CA LEU A 327 15.07 -3.20 46.89
C LEU A 327 14.17 -3.19 48.16
N PRO A 328 14.75 -3.16 49.37
CA PRO A 328 14.02 -3.00 50.63
C PRO A 328 13.23 -1.69 50.70
N ASP A 329 12.16 -1.67 51.52
CA ASP A 329 11.26 -0.52 51.62
C ASP A 329 11.96 0.74 52.18
N GLU A 330 12.86 0.59 53.16
CA GLU A 330 13.67 1.69 53.72
C GLU A 330 14.54 2.36 52.64
N LEU A 331 15.19 1.56 51.80
CA LEU A 331 15.96 2.07 50.67
C LEU A 331 15.06 2.72 49.62
N ARG A 332 13.84 2.22 49.42
CA ARG A 332 12.89 2.81 48.46
C ARG A 332 12.53 4.26 48.84
N VAL A 333 12.32 4.54 50.14
CA VAL A 333 12.10 5.91 50.65
C VAL A 333 13.33 6.79 50.39
N ALA A 334 14.53 6.30 50.72
CA ALA A 334 15.78 7.05 50.51
C ALA A 334 16.02 7.38 49.03
N TYR A 335 15.76 6.43 48.13
CA TYR A 335 15.86 6.63 46.68
C TYR A 335 14.86 7.66 46.15
N CYS A 336 13.59 7.61 46.59
CA CYS A 336 12.59 8.61 46.20
C CYS A 336 12.95 10.03 46.66
N SER A 337 13.37 10.17 47.92
CA SER A 337 13.77 11.47 48.48
C SER A 337 15.03 12.02 47.80
N HIS A 338 16.01 11.14 47.52
CA HIS A 338 17.23 11.50 46.80
C HIS A 338 16.91 12.01 45.39
N LEU A 339 16.13 11.25 44.62
CA LEU A 339 15.75 11.60 43.26
C LEU A 339 14.99 12.94 43.20
N LEU A 340 14.04 13.14 44.10
CA LEU A 340 13.23 14.36 44.16
C LEU A 340 14.08 15.60 44.49
N SER A 341 14.96 15.49 45.50
CA SER A 341 15.81 16.59 45.95
C SER A 341 16.75 17.07 44.84
N PHE A 342 17.36 16.14 44.11
CA PHE A 342 18.25 16.46 42.98
C PHE A 342 17.49 16.98 41.77
N SER A 343 16.30 16.44 41.46
CA SER A 343 15.46 16.94 40.38
C SER A 343 15.00 18.38 40.61
N LEU A 344 14.60 18.72 41.84
CA LEU A 344 14.24 20.11 42.21
C LEU A 344 15.44 21.06 42.21
N ALA A 345 16.64 20.58 42.54
CA ALA A 345 17.85 21.41 42.54
C ALA A 345 18.36 21.71 41.12
N LEU A 346 18.17 20.77 40.18
CA LEU A 346 18.67 20.87 38.80
C LEU A 346 17.61 21.37 37.80
N GLY A 347 16.34 21.45 38.20
CA GLY A 347 15.24 21.85 37.32
C GLY A 347 14.91 20.82 36.23
N ASP A 348 15.26 19.55 36.45
CA ASP A 348 15.05 18.46 35.50
C ASP A 348 14.29 17.28 36.15
N TYR A 349 13.08 17.06 35.64
CA TYR A 349 12.03 16.21 36.21
C TYR A 349 11.82 14.90 35.46
N SER A 350 12.60 14.68 34.40
CA SER A 350 12.46 13.58 33.41
C SER A 350 12.53 12.16 33.97
N HIS A 351 12.90 11.99 35.23
CA HIS A 351 13.06 10.68 35.88
C HIS A 351 12.15 10.48 37.08
N THR A 352 11.22 11.41 37.34
CA THR A 352 10.39 11.41 38.57
C THR A 352 9.03 10.75 38.38
N GLU A 353 8.70 10.22 37.19
CA GLU A 353 7.34 9.76 36.86
C GLU A 353 6.85 8.58 37.73
N MET A 354 7.78 7.82 38.31
CA MET A 354 7.44 6.67 39.16
C MET A 354 7.05 7.06 40.59
N ILE A 355 7.39 8.26 41.04
CA ILE A 355 7.18 8.68 42.43
C ILE A 355 5.69 8.69 42.82
N PRO A 356 4.74 9.22 42.01
CA PRO A 356 3.30 9.15 42.32
C PRO A 356 2.76 7.73 42.48
N LEU A 357 3.26 6.77 41.68
CA LEU A 357 2.86 5.37 41.77
C LEU A 357 3.39 4.72 43.07
N LEU A 358 4.64 4.98 43.41
CA LEU A 358 5.24 4.47 44.65
C LEU A 358 4.59 5.08 45.90
N ALA A 359 4.24 6.37 45.84
CA ALA A 359 3.48 7.05 46.89
C ALA A 359 2.08 6.44 47.09
N ALA A 360 1.41 5.98 46.03
CA ALA A 360 0.13 5.27 46.17
C ALA A 360 0.28 3.92 46.89
N GLN A 361 1.45 3.29 46.81
CA GLN A 361 1.75 1.99 47.41
C GLN A 361 2.32 2.09 48.84
N SER A 362 2.93 3.22 49.20
CA SER A 362 3.51 3.45 50.53
C SER A 362 3.15 4.83 51.06
N LYS A 363 2.45 4.86 52.19
CA LYS A 363 2.08 6.09 52.90
C LYS A 363 3.31 6.91 53.31
N GLU A 364 4.38 6.23 53.74
CA GLU A 364 5.62 6.89 54.18
C GLU A 364 6.31 7.64 53.02
N ILE A 365 6.33 7.06 51.82
CA ILE A 365 6.81 7.73 50.60
C ILE A 365 5.92 8.93 50.28
N ALA A 366 4.59 8.76 50.34
CA ALA A 366 3.64 9.82 50.02
C ALA A 366 3.78 11.03 50.94
N ASP A 367 3.89 10.80 52.26
CA ASP A 367 4.01 11.86 53.26
C ASP A 367 5.36 12.61 53.10
N THR A 368 6.47 11.87 52.95
CA THR A 368 7.81 12.45 52.75
C THR A 368 7.90 13.31 51.49
N VAL A 369 7.36 12.83 50.36
CA VAL A 369 7.36 13.56 49.09
C VAL A 369 6.47 14.79 49.16
N TYR A 370 5.30 14.68 49.79
CA TYR A 370 4.36 15.80 49.91
C TYR A 370 4.94 16.94 50.75
N GLU A 371 5.55 16.65 51.90
CA GLU A 371 6.19 17.65 52.74
C GLU A 371 7.33 18.38 52.02
N GLN A 372 8.17 17.65 51.29
CA GLN A 372 9.25 18.25 50.49
C GLN A 372 8.72 19.19 49.42
N LEU A 373 7.67 18.81 48.70
CA LEU A 373 7.07 19.63 47.65
C LEU A 373 6.30 20.83 48.20
N TRP A 374 5.62 20.66 49.33
CA TRP A 374 4.89 21.75 49.97
C TRP A 374 5.87 22.85 50.43
N ALA A 375 6.96 22.46 51.09
CA ALA A 375 8.01 23.40 51.51
C ALA A 375 8.66 24.12 50.31
N ALA A 376 8.91 23.41 49.22
CA ALA A 376 9.44 24.00 47.99
C ALA A 376 8.46 25.00 47.35
N ALA A 377 7.16 24.67 47.31
CA ALA A 377 6.14 25.53 46.71
C ALA A 377 5.84 26.81 47.50
N SER A 378 5.99 26.78 48.83
CA SER A 378 5.85 27.97 49.69
C SER A 378 7.10 28.86 49.70
N SER A 379 8.15 28.49 48.98
CA SER A 379 9.40 29.25 48.83
C SER A 379 9.54 29.80 47.39
N GLU A 380 10.73 30.30 47.02
CA GLU A 380 11.03 30.80 45.67
C GLU A 380 10.95 29.73 44.55
N ARG A 381 10.66 28.45 44.88
CA ARG A 381 10.56 27.32 43.94
C ARG A 381 9.14 26.95 43.54
N ALA A 382 8.17 27.85 43.69
CA ALA A 382 6.78 27.63 43.29
C ALA A 382 6.64 27.18 41.83
N MET A 383 7.43 27.74 40.90
CA MET A 383 7.38 27.38 39.49
C MET A 383 7.92 25.96 39.22
N ASP A 384 8.95 25.53 39.94
CA ASP A 384 9.53 24.19 39.81
C ASP A 384 8.55 23.12 40.27
N VAL A 385 7.87 23.38 41.38
CA VAL A 385 6.80 22.52 41.88
C VAL A 385 5.60 22.51 40.93
N TYR A 386 5.21 23.67 40.39
CA TYR A 386 4.16 23.75 39.38
C TYR A 386 4.48 22.87 38.16
N ARG A 387 5.70 22.98 37.61
CA ARG A 387 6.14 22.18 36.45
C ARG A 387 6.15 20.68 36.75
N LEU A 388 6.77 20.29 37.87
CA LEU A 388 6.89 18.89 38.28
C LEU A 388 5.51 18.25 38.49
N VAL A 389 4.62 18.90 39.24
CA VAL A 389 3.30 18.34 39.55
C VAL A 389 2.38 18.38 38.34
N SER A 390 2.47 19.42 37.50
CA SER A 390 1.76 19.48 36.22
C SER A 390 2.16 18.31 35.32
N GLN A 391 3.46 17.97 35.26
CA GLN A 391 3.95 16.80 34.55
C GLN A 391 3.38 15.51 35.14
N TRP A 392 3.42 15.34 36.47
CA TRP A 392 2.86 14.14 37.12
C TRP A 392 1.38 13.95 36.85
N LEU A 393 0.57 15.01 36.91
CA LEU A 393 -0.86 14.90 36.61
C LEU A 393 -1.13 14.62 35.13
N SER A 394 -0.23 15.07 34.26
CA SER A 394 -0.31 14.90 32.82
C SER A 394 0.13 13.51 32.32
N GLU A 395 1.11 12.91 32.99
CA GLU A 395 1.85 11.71 32.57
C GLU A 395 1.81 10.61 33.64
N ALA A 396 0.78 10.61 34.49
CA ALA A 396 0.66 9.69 35.62
C ALA A 396 0.64 8.21 35.18
N PRO A 397 1.41 7.33 35.85
CA PRO A 397 1.27 5.89 35.66
C PRO A 397 -0.14 5.41 36.09
N PRO A 398 -0.69 4.38 35.43
CA PRO A 398 -1.95 3.78 35.86
C PRO A 398 -1.82 3.24 37.29
N GLY A 399 -2.74 3.65 38.17
CA GLY A 399 -2.75 3.27 39.60
C GLY A 399 -2.13 4.29 40.56
N ALA A 400 -1.58 5.41 40.06
CA ALA A 400 -1.17 6.52 40.91
C ALA A 400 -2.38 7.26 41.51
N ASP A 401 -2.31 7.62 42.79
CA ASP A 401 -3.28 8.53 43.42
C ASP A 401 -2.88 9.98 43.14
N LEU A 402 -3.68 10.64 42.30
CA LEU A 402 -3.46 12.01 41.87
C LEU A 402 -4.21 13.05 42.70
N SER A 403 -5.14 12.62 43.56
CA SER A 403 -5.99 13.51 44.34
C SER A 403 -5.17 14.41 45.26
N ARG A 404 -4.10 13.84 45.85
CA ARG A 404 -3.21 14.52 46.79
C ARG A 404 -2.37 15.63 46.17
N TRP A 405 -2.06 15.55 44.88
CA TRP A 405 -1.17 16.50 44.21
C TRP A 405 -1.90 17.73 43.63
N ARG A 406 -3.21 17.63 43.37
CA ARG A 406 -4.01 18.73 42.79
C ARG A 406 -4.03 20.01 43.65
N PRO A 407 -4.23 19.96 44.99
CA PRO A 407 -4.17 21.16 45.82
C PRO A 407 -2.80 21.83 45.80
N LEU A 408 -1.74 21.02 45.69
CA LEU A 408 -0.36 21.49 45.68
C LEU A 408 -0.02 22.21 44.37
N LEU A 409 -0.57 21.74 43.24
CA LEU A 409 -0.49 22.44 41.96
C LEU A 409 -1.26 23.78 41.96
N ALA A 410 -2.46 23.80 42.53
CA ALA A 410 -3.26 25.02 42.67
C ALA A 410 -2.53 26.06 43.51
N MET A 411 -1.99 25.65 44.66
CA MET A 411 -1.19 26.50 45.53
C MET A 411 0.04 27.07 44.80
N ALA A 412 0.79 26.22 44.09
CA ALA A 412 1.97 26.64 43.33
C ALA A 412 1.61 27.63 42.21
N ALA A 413 0.50 27.42 41.49
CA ALA A 413 0.02 28.32 40.45
C ALA A 413 -0.37 29.69 41.01
N SER A 414 -1.09 29.73 42.13
CA SER A 414 -1.48 30.99 42.80
C SER A 414 -0.27 31.72 43.39
N ALA A 415 0.68 31.01 43.99
CA ALA A 415 1.92 31.59 44.51
C ALA A 415 2.73 32.26 43.40
N ARG A 416 2.90 31.56 42.26
CA ARG A 416 3.62 32.11 41.10
C ARG A 416 2.88 33.30 40.46
N ALA A 417 1.56 33.23 40.35
CA ALA A 417 0.78 34.34 39.81
C ALA A 417 0.89 35.60 40.68
N ASN A 418 0.85 35.45 42.00
CA ASN A 418 1.03 36.56 42.94
C ASN A 418 2.43 37.18 42.84
N GLU A 419 3.48 36.36 42.75
CA GLU A 419 4.86 36.82 42.53
C GLU A 419 4.98 37.65 41.25
N LEU A 420 4.27 37.26 40.18
CA LEU A 420 4.31 37.90 38.87
C LEU A 420 3.40 39.13 38.73
N LEU A 421 2.62 39.51 39.75
CA LEU A 421 1.78 40.72 39.68
C LEU A 421 2.62 42.00 39.58
N ASP A 422 3.76 42.03 40.27
CA ASP A 422 4.71 43.15 40.27
C ASP A 422 5.81 43.02 39.21
N ALA A 423 5.86 41.88 38.51
CA ALA A 423 6.85 41.58 37.47
C ALA A 423 6.50 42.24 36.10
N PRO A 424 7.39 42.16 35.10
CA PRO A 424 7.09 42.59 33.73
C PRO A 424 5.84 41.88 33.16
N PRO A 425 4.91 42.60 32.50
CA PRO A 425 3.67 42.01 31.97
C PRO A 425 3.85 40.82 31.04
N GLN A 426 4.98 40.76 30.32
CA GLN A 426 5.35 39.66 29.43
C GLN A 426 5.52 38.33 30.18
N GLU A 427 6.11 38.36 31.39
CA GLU A 427 6.34 37.17 32.20
C GLU A 427 5.03 36.61 32.74
N LEU A 428 4.14 37.49 33.18
CA LEU A 428 2.78 37.12 33.60
C LEU A 428 1.98 36.54 32.43
N ALA A 429 2.01 37.17 31.27
CA ALA A 429 1.33 36.66 30.07
C ALA A 429 1.86 35.28 29.67
N THR A 430 3.18 35.09 29.68
CA THR A 430 3.83 33.81 29.38
C THR A 430 3.39 32.72 30.35
N PHE A 431 3.32 33.02 31.65
CA PHE A 431 2.84 32.08 32.65
C PHE A 431 1.37 31.70 32.43
N LEU A 432 0.48 32.66 32.13
CA LEU A 432 -0.93 32.40 31.88
C LEU A 432 -1.16 31.55 30.61
N GLU A 433 -0.36 31.77 29.56
CA GLU A 433 -0.38 30.91 28.36
C GLU A 433 0.15 29.50 28.67
N GLN A 434 1.23 29.36 29.46
CA GLN A 434 1.72 28.06 29.94
C GLN A 434 0.68 27.33 30.79
N PHE A 435 -0.07 28.06 31.61
CA PHE A 435 -1.18 27.52 32.38
C PHE A 435 -2.28 26.97 31.45
N LEU A 436 -2.69 27.74 30.44
CA LEU A 436 -3.70 27.32 29.46
C LEU A 436 -3.27 26.09 28.64
N GLN A 437 -1.98 25.91 28.38
CA GLN A 437 -1.49 24.72 27.67
C GLN A 437 -1.44 23.46 28.56
N ALA A 438 -1.28 23.62 29.88
CA ALA A 438 -1.21 22.52 30.83
C ALA A 438 -2.57 21.90 31.18
N THR A 439 -3.67 22.60 30.86
CA THR A 439 -4.99 22.30 31.40
C THR A 439 -5.80 21.24 30.68
N ASP A 440 -5.40 20.83 29.46
CA ASP A 440 -6.11 19.77 28.72
C ASP A 440 -6.06 18.40 29.42
N LYS A 441 -5.19 18.27 30.43
CA LYS A 441 -4.93 17.01 31.15
C LYS A 441 -5.42 17.04 32.61
N VAL A 442 -5.78 18.21 33.15
CA VAL A 442 -6.10 18.39 34.58
C VAL A 442 -7.31 19.31 34.78
N PRO A 443 -8.30 18.96 35.62
CA PRO A 443 -9.41 19.85 35.94
C PRO A 443 -8.92 21.04 36.76
N MET A 444 -8.84 22.20 36.11
CA MET A 444 -8.23 23.44 36.64
C MET A 444 -9.19 24.63 36.68
N GLU A 445 -10.48 24.40 36.46
CA GLU A 445 -11.49 25.46 36.29
C GLU A 445 -11.53 26.44 37.47
N GLN A 446 -11.50 25.92 38.70
CA GLN A 446 -11.52 26.76 39.90
C GLN A 446 -10.28 27.64 40.02
N VAL A 447 -9.10 27.09 39.69
CA VAL A 447 -7.82 27.83 39.71
C VAL A 447 -7.82 28.87 38.60
N ALA A 448 -8.28 28.53 37.40
CA ALA A 448 -8.39 29.44 36.27
C ALA A 448 -9.29 30.65 36.60
N MET A 449 -10.46 30.41 37.22
CA MET A 449 -11.36 31.50 37.66
C MET A 449 -10.71 32.41 38.70
N GLN A 450 -9.96 31.85 39.66
CA GLN A 450 -9.20 32.62 40.65
C GLN A 450 -8.09 33.44 40.00
N LEU A 451 -7.33 32.85 39.07
CA LEU A 451 -6.28 33.53 38.32
C LEU A 451 -6.85 34.69 37.50
N ILE A 452 -7.92 34.47 36.72
CA ILE A 452 -8.59 35.53 35.95
C ILE A 452 -8.98 36.70 36.86
N THR A 453 -9.51 36.41 38.05
CA THR A 453 -9.89 37.45 39.03
C THR A 453 -8.68 38.19 39.58
N LEU A 454 -7.61 37.46 39.92
CA LEU A 454 -6.37 37.98 40.49
C LEU A 454 -5.65 38.93 39.52
N VAL A 455 -5.54 38.54 38.25
CA VAL A 455 -4.78 39.29 37.23
C VAL A 455 -5.63 40.32 36.46
N ARG A 456 -6.94 40.41 36.75
CA ARG A 456 -7.89 41.29 36.03
C ARG A 456 -7.46 42.75 35.95
N ARG A 457 -6.95 43.30 37.07
CA ARG A 457 -6.47 44.69 37.11
C ARG A 457 -5.30 44.90 36.15
N ARG A 458 -4.34 43.97 36.14
CA ARG A 458 -3.16 44.05 35.26
C ARG A 458 -3.53 43.91 33.79
N ALA A 459 -4.53 43.07 33.50
CA ALA A 459 -5.08 42.90 32.16
C ALA A 459 -5.76 44.17 31.62
N ALA A 460 -6.23 45.09 32.46
CA ALA A 460 -6.77 46.38 32.03
C ALA A 460 -5.68 47.42 31.69
N GLU A 461 -4.43 47.17 32.09
CA GLU A 461 -3.30 48.09 31.91
C GLU A 461 -2.39 47.69 30.72
N ASN A 462 -2.35 46.41 30.34
CA ASN A 462 -1.41 45.89 29.34
C ASN A 462 -2.08 44.94 28.31
N PRO A 463 -1.78 45.09 27.00
CA PRO A 463 -2.42 44.31 25.92
C PRO A 463 -2.02 42.82 25.89
N GLU A 464 -0.80 42.46 26.28
CA GLU A 464 -0.37 41.06 26.28
C GLU A 464 -1.02 40.28 27.42
N THR A 465 -1.09 40.88 28.61
CA THR A 465 -1.84 40.32 29.74
C THR A 465 -3.33 40.24 29.41
N ALA A 466 -3.91 41.26 28.76
CA ALA A 466 -5.30 41.24 28.29
C ALA A 466 -5.58 40.08 27.33
N ARG A 467 -4.67 39.84 26.37
CA ARG A 467 -4.75 38.73 25.42
C ARG A 467 -4.75 37.37 26.13
N ALA A 468 -3.84 37.15 27.08
CA ALA A 468 -3.76 35.90 27.83
C ALA A 468 -4.99 35.67 28.74
N VAL A 469 -5.45 36.73 29.42
CA VAL A 469 -6.68 36.67 30.24
C VAL A 469 -7.93 36.43 29.40
N PHE A 470 -8.01 37.02 28.21
CA PHE A 470 -9.10 36.76 27.27
C PHE A 470 -9.13 35.29 26.82
N LEU A 471 -7.98 34.69 26.51
CA LEU A 471 -7.89 33.27 26.17
C LEU A 471 -8.35 32.39 27.34
N LEU A 472 -7.87 32.65 28.57
CA LEU A 472 -8.36 31.93 29.76
C LEU A 472 -9.87 32.10 29.94
N ALA A 473 -10.40 33.30 29.74
CA ALA A 473 -11.84 33.59 29.84
C ALA A 473 -12.65 32.79 28.82
N ILE A 474 -12.18 32.69 27.57
CA ILE A 474 -12.80 31.91 26.51
C ILE A 474 -12.91 30.43 26.91
N TYR A 475 -11.86 29.87 27.50
CA TYR A 475 -11.83 28.46 27.90
C TYR A 475 -12.71 28.15 29.11
N TYR A 476 -12.67 29.00 30.15
CA TYR A 476 -13.23 28.67 31.48
C TYR A 476 -14.48 29.42 31.91
N LEU A 477 -14.73 30.63 31.42
CA LEU A 477 -15.90 31.40 31.87
C LEU A 477 -17.18 30.98 31.14
N SER A 478 -18.33 31.09 31.79
CA SER A 478 -19.62 31.00 31.07
C SER A 478 -19.77 32.18 30.11
N LEU A 479 -20.63 32.05 29.08
CA LEU A 479 -20.84 33.11 28.08
C LEU A 479 -21.21 34.45 28.73
N GLY A 480 -22.10 34.45 29.73
CA GLY A 480 -22.45 35.67 30.47
C GLY A 480 -21.30 36.27 31.28
N ASN A 481 -20.39 35.46 31.83
CA ASN A 481 -19.21 35.95 32.56
C ASN A 481 -18.18 36.54 31.60
N LEU A 482 -17.99 35.90 30.44
CA LEU A 482 -17.15 36.41 29.36
C LEU A 482 -17.65 37.76 28.86
N GLN A 483 -18.96 37.88 28.60
CA GLN A 483 -19.59 39.13 28.18
C GLN A 483 -19.37 40.25 29.20
N ARG A 484 -19.49 39.95 30.50
CA ARG A 484 -19.25 40.93 31.58
C ARG A 484 -17.80 41.41 31.63
N LEU A 485 -16.83 40.50 31.49
CA LEU A 485 -15.41 40.86 31.46
C LEU A 485 -15.08 41.75 30.26
N VAL A 486 -15.62 41.41 29.09
CA VAL A 486 -15.37 42.15 27.83
C VAL A 486 -16.10 43.49 27.79
N ALA A 487 -17.19 43.66 28.55
CA ALA A 487 -17.92 44.92 28.66
C ALA A 487 -17.18 46.00 29.48
N GLU A 488 -16.12 45.64 30.22
CA GLU A 488 -15.29 46.62 30.92
C GLU A 488 -14.45 47.44 29.94
N SER A 489 -14.71 48.74 29.87
CA SER A 489 -14.05 49.64 28.91
C SER A 489 -12.52 49.60 29.00
N ALA A 490 -11.96 49.50 30.21
CA ALA A 490 -10.51 49.43 30.42
C ALA A 490 -9.90 48.12 29.88
N PHE A 491 -10.56 46.98 30.09
CA PHE A 491 -10.12 45.70 29.53
C PHE A 491 -10.33 45.64 28.02
N GLN A 492 -11.49 46.10 27.54
CA GLN A 492 -11.82 46.15 26.12
C GLN A 492 -10.82 46.98 25.32
N ALA A 493 -10.34 48.10 25.87
CA ALA A 493 -9.36 48.96 25.22
C ALA A 493 -8.03 48.25 24.92
N GLN A 494 -7.66 47.24 25.72
CA GLN A 494 -6.41 46.48 25.60
C GLN A 494 -6.52 45.25 24.69
N LEU A 495 -7.73 44.88 24.25
CA LEU A 495 -7.93 43.73 23.37
C LEU A 495 -7.41 43.99 21.94
N PRO A 496 -7.08 42.93 21.17
CA PRO A 496 -6.57 43.08 19.81
C PRO A 496 -7.55 43.86 18.89
N PRO A 497 -7.04 44.67 17.94
CA PRO A 497 -7.86 45.52 17.08
C PRO A 497 -9.02 44.79 16.37
N ASN A 498 -8.78 43.64 15.74
CA ASN A 498 -9.83 42.89 15.03
C ASN A 498 -10.94 42.39 15.96
N LEU A 499 -10.60 42.04 17.21
CA LEU A 499 -11.61 41.67 18.20
C LEU A 499 -12.40 42.90 18.64
N ARG A 500 -11.74 44.04 18.87
CA ARG A 500 -12.42 45.31 19.19
C ARG A 500 -13.37 45.78 18.08
N GLU A 501 -13.02 45.54 16.81
CA GLU A 501 -13.89 45.82 15.65
C GLU A 501 -15.17 44.95 15.65
N LEU A 502 -15.07 43.68 16.10
CA LEU A 502 -16.20 42.76 16.16
C LEU A 502 -17.20 43.10 17.30
N LEU A 503 -16.72 43.54 18.46
CA LEU A 503 -17.55 43.72 19.67
C LEU A 503 -18.78 44.63 19.48
N PRO A 504 -18.69 45.80 18.80
CA PRO A 504 -19.87 46.63 18.50
C PRO A 504 -20.92 45.95 17.63
N HIS A 505 -20.58 44.84 16.95
CA HIS A 505 -21.52 44.05 16.16
C HIS A 505 -22.06 42.83 16.92
N LEU A 506 -21.52 42.46 18.09
CA LEU A 506 -22.02 41.37 18.93
C LEU A 506 -23.15 41.81 19.89
N ARG A 507 -24.12 42.54 19.34
CA ARG A 507 -25.32 43.02 20.01
C ARG A 507 -26.52 42.99 19.06
N ALA A 508 -27.72 42.83 19.61
CA ALA A 508 -28.95 42.61 18.84
C ALA A 508 -29.38 43.82 18.00
N ASP A 509 -29.06 45.04 18.45
CA ASP A 509 -29.43 46.34 17.86
C ASP A 509 -28.45 46.87 16.80
N ALA A 510 -27.34 46.18 16.55
CA ALA A 510 -26.34 46.65 15.59
C ALA A 510 -26.83 46.54 14.12
N PRO A 511 -26.34 47.43 13.22
CA PRO A 511 -26.83 47.51 11.85
C PRO A 511 -26.55 46.23 11.05
N LYS A 512 -27.53 45.84 10.22
CA LYS A 512 -27.47 44.71 9.28
C LYS A 512 -27.36 45.23 7.83
N PRO A 513 -26.59 44.57 6.93
CA PRO A 513 -25.74 43.40 7.18
C PRO A 513 -24.41 43.77 7.86
N ALA A 514 -23.83 42.83 8.62
CA ALA A 514 -22.48 42.99 9.15
C ALA A 514 -21.41 43.10 8.05
N PRO A 515 -20.30 43.82 8.30
CA PRO A 515 -19.12 43.77 7.44
C PRO A 515 -18.58 42.34 7.28
N PRO A 516 -18.06 41.97 6.09
CA PRO A 516 -17.55 40.63 5.84
C PRO A 516 -16.31 40.32 6.68
N ARG A 517 -16.13 39.02 6.95
CA ARG A 517 -15.00 38.38 7.64
C ARG A 517 -14.73 38.87 9.06
N LEU A 518 -15.68 39.56 9.72
CA LEU A 518 -15.45 40.08 11.07
C LEU A 518 -15.15 38.98 12.09
N LEU A 519 -15.96 37.92 12.10
CA LEU A 519 -15.82 36.82 13.05
C LEU A 519 -14.53 36.03 12.76
N ALA A 520 -14.25 35.70 11.50
CA ALA A 520 -13.00 35.06 11.09
C ALA A 520 -11.76 35.88 11.51
N ARG A 521 -11.68 37.16 11.14
CA ARG A 521 -10.56 38.06 11.47
C ARG A 521 -10.33 38.21 12.98
N ALA A 522 -11.40 38.19 13.78
CA ALA A 522 -11.29 38.27 15.24
C ALA A 522 -10.67 36.99 15.84
N THR A 523 -10.91 35.82 15.25
CA THR A 523 -10.32 34.55 15.71
C THR A 523 -8.88 34.34 15.25
N GLU A 524 -8.52 34.77 14.03
CA GLU A 524 -7.20 34.57 13.42
C GLU A 524 -6.05 35.22 14.22
N VAL A 525 -6.30 36.35 14.88
CA VAL A 525 -5.28 37.13 15.62
C VAL A 525 -4.65 36.37 16.80
N PHE A 526 -5.29 35.30 17.27
CA PHE A 526 -4.79 34.51 18.40
C PHE A 526 -3.94 33.31 17.96
N GLY A 527 -3.86 33.00 16.67
CA GLY A 527 -3.10 31.87 16.11
C GLY A 527 -3.94 30.58 15.96
N GLU A 528 -3.47 29.66 15.10
CA GLU A 528 -4.24 28.47 14.69
C GLU A 528 -4.61 27.54 15.86
N ALA A 529 -3.75 27.44 16.88
CA ALA A 529 -3.97 26.55 18.02
C ALA A 529 -5.25 26.90 18.82
N TYR A 530 -5.56 28.19 18.96
CA TYR A 530 -6.71 28.66 19.75
C TYR A 530 -7.95 28.98 18.89
N GLN A 531 -7.78 29.03 17.56
CA GLN A 531 -8.82 29.45 16.62
C GLN A 531 -10.11 28.63 16.72
N PRO A 532 -10.10 27.27 16.81
CA PRO A 532 -11.33 26.49 16.91
C PRO A 532 -12.17 26.87 18.14
N MET A 533 -11.55 26.96 19.31
CA MET A 533 -12.23 27.30 20.57
C MET A 533 -12.82 28.71 20.52
N LEU A 534 -12.07 29.68 19.98
CA LEU A 534 -12.55 31.05 19.79
C LEU A 534 -13.71 31.13 18.80
N MET A 535 -13.60 30.43 17.67
CA MET A 535 -14.66 30.34 16.66
C MET A 535 -15.96 29.83 17.28
N GLY A 536 -15.90 28.71 18.02
CA GLY A 536 -17.08 28.15 18.70
C GLY A 536 -17.72 29.13 19.69
N ARG A 537 -16.91 29.81 20.51
CA ARG A 537 -17.40 30.76 21.52
C ARG A 537 -17.98 32.05 20.94
N LEU A 538 -17.33 32.64 19.93
CA LEU A 538 -17.80 33.87 19.32
C LEU A 538 -19.03 33.62 18.44
N THR A 539 -19.13 32.45 17.82
CA THR A 539 -20.35 32.01 17.13
C THR A 539 -21.50 31.77 18.12
N ASP A 540 -21.25 31.11 19.25
CA ASP A 540 -22.24 30.94 20.33
C ASP A 540 -22.77 32.30 20.82
N TRP A 541 -21.86 33.27 21.01
CA TRP A 541 -22.24 34.65 21.31
C TRP A 541 -23.10 35.24 20.18
N ALA A 542 -22.66 35.19 18.92
CA ALA A 542 -23.41 35.75 17.78
C ALA A 542 -24.83 35.17 17.65
N ILE A 543 -25.01 33.86 17.85
CA ILE A 543 -26.32 33.19 17.86
C ILE A 543 -27.16 33.69 19.04
N SER A 544 -26.58 33.78 20.24
CA SER A 544 -27.30 34.24 21.44
C SER A 544 -27.90 35.65 21.31
N VAL A 545 -27.30 36.50 20.46
CA VAL A 545 -27.79 37.86 20.17
C VAL A 545 -28.51 37.99 18.81
N GLN A 546 -28.87 36.87 18.17
CA GLN A 546 -29.58 36.82 16.88
C GLN A 546 -28.88 37.56 15.72
N ARG A 547 -27.55 37.44 15.68
CA ARG A 547 -26.67 38.03 14.65
C ARG A 547 -26.06 36.97 13.73
N SER A 548 -26.91 36.14 13.11
CA SER A 548 -26.50 35.15 12.11
C SER A 548 -25.84 35.76 10.87
N ASP A 549 -26.05 37.06 10.60
CA ASP A 549 -25.40 37.81 9.54
C ASP A 549 -23.88 37.97 9.74
N LEU A 550 -23.34 37.69 10.93
CA LEU A 550 -21.90 37.63 11.20
C LEU A 550 -21.26 36.31 10.74
N ILE A 551 -22.07 35.28 10.45
CA ILE A 551 -21.63 33.94 10.06
C ILE A 551 -21.59 33.89 8.53
N ASP A 552 -20.50 34.40 7.96
CA ASP A 552 -20.25 34.38 6.53
C ASP A 552 -19.48 33.12 6.09
N THR A 553 -19.08 33.05 4.81
CA THR A 553 -18.35 31.92 4.25
C THR A 553 -17.07 31.56 5.03
N GLU A 554 -16.30 32.57 5.46
CA GLU A 554 -15.04 32.33 6.20
C GLU A 554 -15.31 31.86 7.63
N ALA A 555 -16.33 32.38 8.28
CA ALA A 555 -16.78 31.89 9.59
C ALA A 555 -17.26 30.43 9.49
N LEU A 556 -18.02 30.07 8.45
CA LEU A 556 -18.46 28.68 8.21
C LEU A 556 -17.28 27.74 7.98
N PHE A 557 -16.26 28.15 7.23
CA PHE A 557 -15.03 27.36 7.06
C PHE A 557 -14.30 27.16 8.40
N GLY A 558 -14.23 28.20 9.24
CA GLY A 558 -13.72 28.10 10.61
C GLY A 558 -14.53 27.13 11.48
N LEU A 559 -15.86 27.10 11.32
CA LEU A 559 -16.73 26.13 11.99
C LEU A 559 -16.50 24.70 11.50
N VAL A 560 -16.20 24.48 10.21
CA VAL A 560 -15.82 23.15 9.70
C VAL A 560 -14.51 22.67 10.32
N LYS A 561 -13.51 23.57 10.47
CA LYS A 561 -12.28 23.26 11.22
C LYS A 561 -12.58 22.93 12.69
N LEU A 562 -13.45 23.69 13.34
CA LEU A 562 -13.91 23.40 14.70
C LEU A 562 -14.59 22.03 14.81
N ALA A 563 -15.49 21.70 13.88
CA ALA A 563 -16.22 20.43 13.85
C ALA A 563 -15.29 19.22 13.70
N SER A 564 -14.09 19.43 13.14
CA SER A 564 -13.04 18.41 12.96
C SER A 564 -12.02 18.38 14.12
N SER A 565 -12.14 19.28 15.09
CA SER A 565 -11.21 19.42 16.21
C SER A 565 -11.65 18.66 17.47
N PRO A 566 -10.79 18.49 18.50
CA PRO A 566 -11.18 17.90 19.78
C PRO A 566 -12.34 18.61 20.47
N PHE A 567 -12.58 19.90 20.18
CA PHE A 567 -13.65 20.69 20.78
C PHE A 567 -15.02 20.48 20.14
N ALA A 568 -15.13 19.69 19.07
CA ALA A 568 -16.35 19.57 18.29
C ALA A 568 -17.55 19.09 19.12
N ALA A 569 -17.35 18.18 20.08
CA ALA A 569 -18.41 17.71 20.97
C ALA A 569 -18.97 18.82 21.88
N ARG A 570 -18.11 19.75 22.32
CA ARG A 570 -18.51 20.88 23.18
C ARG A 570 -19.43 21.86 22.46
N PHE A 571 -19.23 22.05 21.16
CA PHE A 571 -19.95 23.04 20.34
C PHE A 571 -20.94 22.42 19.37
N ASP A 572 -21.30 21.14 19.55
CA ASP A 572 -22.18 20.42 18.64
C ASP A 572 -23.56 21.08 18.50
N GLN A 573 -24.13 21.55 19.62
CA GLN A 573 -25.40 22.28 19.62
C GLN A 573 -25.28 23.64 18.91
N VAL A 574 -24.16 24.34 19.08
CA VAL A 574 -23.92 25.62 18.40
C VAL A 574 -23.84 25.40 16.89
N ILE A 575 -23.10 24.38 16.45
CA ILE A 575 -23.02 24.00 15.04
C ILE A 575 -24.41 23.66 14.49
N GLN A 576 -25.22 22.91 15.23
CA GLN A 576 -26.59 22.57 14.80
C GLN A 576 -27.45 23.82 14.65
N ASN A 577 -27.42 24.75 15.62
CA ASN A 577 -28.17 26.00 15.54
C ASN A 577 -27.76 26.84 14.31
N VAL A 578 -26.47 26.87 13.96
CA VAL A 578 -26.00 27.54 12.72
C VAL A 578 -26.58 26.89 11.48
N VAL A 579 -26.54 25.55 11.41
CA VAL A 579 -27.07 24.78 10.28
C VAL A 579 -28.58 25.01 10.15
N ASP A 580 -29.32 25.05 11.25
CA ASP A 580 -30.77 25.27 11.24
C ASP A 580 -31.12 26.71 10.80
N ASP A 581 -30.44 27.72 11.34
CA ASP A 581 -30.69 29.14 11.03
C ASP A 581 -30.33 29.49 9.57
N LEU A 582 -29.16 29.05 9.11
CA LEU A 582 -28.65 29.34 7.77
C LEU A 582 -29.14 28.35 6.71
N GLY A 583 -29.63 27.17 7.11
CA GLY A 583 -30.22 26.15 6.25
C GLY A 583 -31.64 26.47 5.77
N THR A 584 -32.25 27.54 6.28
CA THR A 584 -33.56 27.99 5.78
C THR A 584 -33.47 28.54 4.35
N LEU A 585 -34.52 28.35 3.55
CA LEU A 585 -34.52 28.76 2.13
C LEU A 585 -34.21 30.26 1.92
N ASN A 586 -34.67 31.12 2.81
CA ASN A 586 -34.43 32.56 2.74
C ASN A 586 -32.94 32.89 2.97
N SER A 587 -32.32 32.27 3.96
CA SER A 587 -30.89 32.41 4.25
C SER A 587 -30.05 31.85 3.09
N LEU A 588 -30.34 30.63 2.64
CA LEU A 588 -29.59 29.97 1.57
C LEU A 588 -29.55 30.78 0.27
N ARG A 589 -30.62 31.50 -0.10
CA ARG A 589 -30.65 32.35 -1.31
C ARG A 589 -29.65 33.50 -1.28
N SER A 590 -29.28 33.96 -0.09
CA SER A 590 -28.31 35.05 0.09
C SER A 590 -26.85 34.57 0.19
N LEU A 591 -26.65 33.26 0.37
CA LEU A 591 -25.34 32.65 0.55
C LEU A 591 -24.69 32.26 -0.79
N ARG A 592 -23.35 32.22 -0.78
CA ARG A 592 -22.53 31.76 -1.91
C ARG A 592 -22.39 30.24 -1.90
N LEU A 593 -21.95 29.67 -3.03
CA LEU A 593 -21.78 28.23 -3.22
C LEU A 593 -20.86 27.60 -2.16
N GLU A 594 -19.79 28.29 -1.78
CA GLU A 594 -18.82 27.82 -0.78
C GLU A 594 -19.43 27.78 0.63
N ALA A 595 -20.38 28.69 0.92
CA ALA A 595 -21.13 28.67 2.17
C ALA A 595 -22.13 27.51 2.20
N HIS A 596 -22.80 27.20 1.08
CA HIS A 596 -23.64 25.99 0.98
C HIS A 596 -22.82 24.72 1.19
N SER A 597 -21.66 24.61 0.54
CA SER A 597 -20.73 23.49 0.71
C SER A 597 -20.31 23.33 2.17
N SER A 598 -19.96 24.43 2.84
CA SER A 598 -19.56 24.43 4.25
C SER A 598 -20.71 23.97 5.17
N LEU A 599 -21.94 24.44 4.94
CA LEU A 599 -23.12 24.00 5.71
C LEU A 599 -23.40 22.50 5.56
N ILE A 600 -23.30 21.98 4.33
CA ILE A 600 -23.44 20.53 4.08
C ILE A 600 -22.30 19.77 4.75
N THR A 601 -21.06 20.27 4.64
CA THR A 601 -19.87 19.66 5.26
C THR A 601 -19.96 19.61 6.78
N LEU A 602 -20.55 20.62 7.44
CA LEU A 602 -20.79 20.59 8.89
C LEU A 602 -21.63 19.37 9.28
N ASN A 603 -22.71 19.07 8.56
CA ASN A 603 -23.50 17.86 8.80
C ASN A 603 -22.69 16.58 8.54
N LEU A 604 -21.90 16.52 7.46
CA LEU A 604 -21.06 15.38 7.14
C LEU A 604 -20.02 15.06 8.24
N VAL A 605 -19.30 16.08 8.73
CA VAL A 605 -18.26 15.94 9.76
C VAL A 605 -18.86 15.51 11.10
N ARG A 606 -20.10 15.91 11.39
CA ARG A 606 -20.83 15.49 12.60
C ARG A 606 -21.55 14.15 12.45
N GLY A 607 -21.42 13.46 11.32
CA GLY A 607 -22.03 12.15 11.08
C GLY A 607 -23.55 12.20 10.78
N ARG A 608 -24.09 13.38 10.50
CA ARG A 608 -25.50 13.65 10.17
C ARG A 608 -25.74 13.51 8.66
N TYR A 609 -25.54 12.30 8.13
CA TYR A 609 -25.50 12.09 6.68
C TYR A 609 -26.86 12.30 6.00
N TYR A 610 -27.97 11.97 6.67
CA TYR A 610 -29.30 12.15 6.10
C TYR A 610 -29.66 13.64 6.02
N GLU A 611 -29.35 14.41 7.06
CA GLU A 611 -29.55 15.85 7.12
C GLU A 611 -28.68 16.57 6.08
N ALA A 612 -27.45 16.10 5.86
CA ALA A 612 -26.59 16.59 4.77
C ALA A 612 -27.23 16.37 3.39
N VAL A 613 -27.83 15.20 3.16
CA VAL A 613 -28.52 14.85 1.90
C VAL A 613 -29.79 15.67 1.72
N GLU A 614 -30.58 15.90 2.77
CA GLU A 614 -31.77 16.75 2.72
C GLU A 614 -31.43 18.19 2.38
N LEU A 615 -30.41 18.77 3.03
CA LEU A 615 -29.94 20.11 2.72
C LEU A 615 -29.39 20.21 1.29
N THR A 616 -28.65 19.18 0.85
CA THR A 616 -28.18 19.08 -0.54
C THR A 616 -29.35 19.06 -1.52
N ALA A 617 -30.35 18.23 -1.29
CA ALA A 617 -31.55 18.14 -2.13
C ALA A 617 -32.29 19.47 -2.17
N LEU A 618 -32.46 20.14 -1.03
CA LEU A 618 -33.07 21.47 -0.95
C LEU A 618 -32.31 22.50 -1.79
N CYS A 619 -30.98 22.54 -1.71
CA CYS A 619 -30.16 23.44 -2.52
C CYS A 619 -30.31 23.14 -4.02
N LEU A 620 -30.23 21.87 -4.42
CA LEU A 620 -30.34 21.45 -5.81
C LEU A 620 -31.73 21.75 -6.39
N ASP A 621 -32.78 21.48 -5.62
CA ASP A 621 -34.16 21.63 -6.05
C ASP A 621 -34.66 23.06 -5.93
N MET A 622 -34.11 23.93 -5.08
CA MET A 622 -34.67 25.28 -4.90
C MET A 622 -33.76 26.41 -5.37
N ILE A 623 -32.45 26.17 -5.50
CA ILE A 623 -31.45 27.20 -5.82
C ILE A 623 -30.76 26.91 -7.15
N TYR A 624 -30.38 25.66 -7.39
CA TYR A 624 -29.57 25.25 -8.54
C TYR A 624 -30.37 24.57 -9.66
N GLN A 625 -31.55 25.13 -9.98
CA GLN A 625 -32.38 24.69 -11.10
C GLN A 625 -32.04 25.39 -12.43
N GLY A 626 -32.53 24.82 -13.54
CA GLY A 626 -32.42 25.41 -14.89
C GLY A 626 -30.98 25.69 -15.31
N THR A 627 -30.67 26.95 -15.61
CA THR A 627 -29.35 27.40 -16.05
C THR A 627 -28.25 27.28 -14.97
N ARG A 628 -28.62 27.08 -13.70
CA ARG A 628 -27.68 26.94 -12.57
C ARG A 628 -27.34 25.49 -12.21
N GLN A 629 -27.80 24.51 -12.98
CA GLN A 629 -27.51 23.08 -12.71
C GLN A 629 -26.02 22.76 -12.68
N ALA A 630 -25.20 23.43 -13.50
CA ALA A 630 -23.74 23.27 -13.48
C ALA A 630 -23.14 23.69 -12.13
N GLN A 631 -23.66 24.76 -11.50
CA GLN A 631 -23.23 25.18 -10.16
C GLN A 631 -23.68 24.18 -9.09
N GLY A 632 -24.85 23.55 -9.25
CA GLY A 632 -25.30 22.47 -8.36
C GLY A 632 -24.41 21.21 -8.44
N ALA A 633 -23.93 20.88 -9.64
CA ALA A 633 -22.93 19.83 -9.84
C ALA A 633 -21.60 20.17 -9.15
N GLU A 634 -21.15 21.43 -9.27
CA GLU A 634 -19.92 21.92 -8.63
C GLU A 634 -20.04 21.92 -7.09
N LEU A 635 -21.21 22.26 -6.55
CA LEU A 635 -21.47 22.18 -5.11
C LEU A 635 -21.17 20.77 -4.56
N LEU A 636 -21.72 19.73 -5.19
CA LEU A 636 -21.49 18.34 -4.79
C LEU A 636 -20.03 17.92 -4.94
N HIS A 637 -19.40 18.33 -6.04
CA HIS A 637 -17.98 18.03 -6.30
C HIS A 637 -17.07 18.60 -5.22
N ILE A 638 -17.16 19.92 -4.96
CA ILE A 638 -16.35 20.61 -3.94
C ILE A 638 -16.63 20.04 -2.54
N THR A 639 -17.91 19.83 -2.19
CA THR A 639 -18.29 19.34 -0.86
C THR A 639 -17.62 18.00 -0.55
N PHE A 640 -17.70 17.03 -1.45
CA PHE A 640 -17.13 15.69 -1.21
C PHE A 640 -15.61 15.62 -1.47
N ARG A 641 -15.05 16.55 -2.25
CA ARG A 641 -13.60 16.70 -2.42
C ARG A 641 -12.93 17.22 -1.15
N ASP A 642 -13.49 18.28 -0.58
CA ASP A 642 -12.83 19.05 0.48
C ASP A 642 -13.33 18.67 1.89
N ALA A 643 -14.33 17.79 2.02
CA ALA A 643 -14.85 17.33 3.31
C ALA A 643 -13.74 16.70 4.18
N PRO A 644 -13.50 17.16 5.42
CA PRO A 644 -12.45 16.65 6.29
C PRO A 644 -12.90 15.40 7.08
N ILE A 645 -13.44 14.40 6.39
CA ILE A 645 -13.88 13.12 6.96
C ILE A 645 -13.02 11.95 6.50
N GLY A 646 -12.87 10.92 7.34
CA GLY A 646 -12.18 9.68 7.01
C GLY A 646 -12.86 8.90 5.88
N ILE A 647 -12.12 7.99 5.24
CA ILE A 647 -12.66 7.15 4.15
C ILE A 647 -13.88 6.32 4.60
N PRO A 648 -13.90 5.69 5.79
CA PRO A 648 -15.07 4.92 6.24
C PRO A 648 -16.34 5.78 6.37
N GLU A 649 -16.21 7.00 6.92
CA GLU A 649 -17.30 7.97 7.06
C GLU A 649 -17.74 8.52 5.70
N LEU A 650 -16.78 8.77 4.80
CA LEU A 650 -17.05 9.22 3.44
C LEU A 650 -17.87 8.21 2.65
N LEU A 651 -17.55 6.92 2.76
CA LEU A 651 -18.32 5.85 2.11
C LEU A 651 -19.78 5.81 2.64
N LYS A 652 -19.98 5.95 3.95
CA LYS A 652 -21.33 6.04 4.54
C LYS A 652 -22.10 7.26 4.03
N ALA A 653 -21.45 8.41 3.92
CA ALA A 653 -22.04 9.63 3.39
C ALA A 653 -22.45 9.47 1.91
N LEU A 654 -21.58 8.89 1.08
CA LEU A 654 -21.88 8.60 -0.32
C LEU A 654 -23.01 7.58 -0.45
N ASP A 655 -23.06 6.54 0.39
CA ASP A 655 -24.15 5.58 0.37
C ASP A 655 -25.49 6.21 0.76
N ALA A 656 -25.51 7.13 1.74
CA ALA A 656 -26.71 7.92 2.05
C ALA A 656 -27.14 8.78 0.84
N LEU A 657 -26.18 9.42 0.14
CA LEU A 657 -26.44 10.19 -1.08
C LEU A 657 -26.99 9.32 -2.21
N HIS A 658 -26.48 8.10 -2.38
CA HIS A 658 -26.92 7.14 -3.40
C HIS A 658 -28.28 6.51 -3.09
N ASN A 659 -28.71 6.51 -1.84
CA ASN A 659 -30.06 6.10 -1.43
C ASN A 659 -31.08 7.25 -1.50
N SER A 660 -30.68 8.45 -1.97
CA SER A 660 -31.55 9.61 -2.09
C SER A 660 -32.36 9.66 -3.40
N ARG A 661 -33.05 10.79 -3.65
CA ARG A 661 -33.76 11.08 -4.92
C ARG A 661 -32.94 11.95 -5.90
N ILE A 662 -31.72 12.35 -5.52
CA ILE A 662 -30.86 13.23 -6.34
C ILE A 662 -30.55 12.56 -7.69
N LYS A 663 -30.41 13.29 -8.79
CA LYS A 663 -30.19 12.68 -10.11
C LYS A 663 -28.83 11.94 -10.19
N PRO A 664 -28.73 10.81 -10.93
CA PRO A 664 -27.48 10.04 -11.03
C PRO A 664 -26.25 10.87 -11.45
N ALA A 665 -26.40 11.78 -12.42
CA ALA A 665 -25.33 12.65 -12.87
C ALA A 665 -24.73 13.54 -11.76
N LEU A 666 -25.58 14.00 -10.84
CA LEU A 666 -25.17 14.82 -9.70
C LEU A 666 -24.48 13.96 -8.62
N ARG A 667 -25.00 12.77 -8.34
CA ARG A 667 -24.34 11.82 -7.40
C ARG A 667 -22.95 11.43 -7.89
N ALA A 668 -22.81 11.21 -9.19
CA ALA A 668 -21.54 10.86 -9.79
C ALA A 668 -20.50 12.02 -9.74
N LYS A 669 -20.95 13.28 -9.65
CA LYS A 669 -20.05 14.42 -9.33
C LYS A 669 -19.56 14.38 -7.88
N ALA A 670 -20.38 13.93 -6.94
CA ALA A 670 -19.95 13.69 -5.56
C ALA A 670 -18.94 12.52 -5.49
N ASP A 671 -19.20 11.42 -6.21
CA ASP A 671 -18.26 10.29 -6.33
C ASP A 671 -16.91 10.75 -6.90
N LEU A 672 -16.92 11.58 -7.96
CA LEU A 672 -15.71 12.16 -8.53
C LEU A 672 -14.97 13.05 -7.53
N GLY A 673 -15.69 13.95 -6.84
CA GLY A 673 -15.11 14.81 -5.81
C GLY A 673 -14.42 14.00 -4.71
N ALA A 674 -15.09 12.95 -4.21
CA ALA A 674 -14.54 12.03 -3.22
C ALA A 674 -13.25 11.33 -3.70
N LEU A 675 -13.23 10.84 -4.95
CA LEU A 675 -12.06 10.20 -5.55
C LEU A 675 -10.89 11.18 -5.67
N GLU A 676 -11.13 12.39 -6.18
CA GLU A 676 -10.09 13.42 -6.33
C GLU A 676 -9.55 13.90 -4.98
N GLY A 677 -10.44 14.18 -4.02
CA GLY A 677 -10.11 14.64 -2.68
C GLY A 677 -9.31 13.62 -1.86
N ARG A 678 -9.35 12.34 -2.23
CA ARG A 678 -8.55 11.27 -1.64
C ARG A 678 -7.49 10.71 -2.58
N ARG A 679 -7.16 11.44 -3.66
CA ARG A 679 -6.11 11.10 -4.62
C ARG A 679 -6.24 9.67 -5.17
N TRP A 680 -7.48 9.21 -5.39
CA TRP A 680 -7.80 7.89 -5.94
C TRP A 680 -7.32 6.72 -5.07
N ASP A 681 -7.41 6.86 -3.74
CA ASP A 681 -7.04 5.83 -2.77
C ASP A 681 -7.70 4.45 -3.07
N ALA A 682 -6.96 3.37 -2.84
CA ALA A 682 -7.42 2.00 -3.08
C ALA A 682 -8.64 1.61 -2.24
N ALA A 683 -8.79 2.18 -1.03
CA ALA A 683 -9.95 1.94 -0.17
C ALA A 683 -11.27 2.48 -0.76
N LEU A 684 -11.21 3.35 -1.78
CA LEU A 684 -12.37 3.86 -2.52
C LEU A 684 -12.72 3.01 -3.77
N GLN A 685 -12.28 1.76 -3.83
CA GLN A 685 -12.68 0.81 -4.88
C GLN A 685 -14.21 0.78 -5.10
N PRO A 686 -15.07 0.72 -4.05
CA PRO A 686 -16.53 0.68 -4.27
C PRO A 686 -17.09 1.93 -4.95
N VAL A 687 -16.42 3.09 -4.81
CA VAL A 687 -16.79 4.33 -5.51
C VAL A 687 -16.32 4.29 -6.95
N THR A 688 -15.12 3.76 -7.19
CA THR A 688 -14.55 3.54 -8.53
C THR A 688 -15.49 2.64 -9.36
N ASP A 689 -15.87 1.48 -8.82
CA ASP A 689 -16.70 0.48 -9.51
C ASP A 689 -18.08 1.04 -9.85
N ARG A 690 -18.67 1.78 -8.90
CA ARG A 690 -19.97 2.43 -9.06
C ARG A 690 -19.94 3.49 -10.14
N LEU A 691 -18.93 4.36 -10.14
CA LEU A 691 -18.80 5.42 -11.14
C LEU A 691 -18.54 4.85 -12.54
N SER A 692 -17.69 3.83 -12.64
CA SER A 692 -17.45 3.12 -13.90
C SER A 692 -18.69 2.40 -14.43
N ALA A 693 -19.48 1.76 -13.55
CA ALA A 693 -20.75 1.16 -13.92
C ALA A 693 -21.76 2.20 -14.42
N LEU A 694 -21.81 3.39 -13.81
CA LEU A 694 -22.65 4.49 -14.28
C LEU A 694 -22.23 4.96 -15.69
N PHE A 695 -20.93 5.14 -15.95
CA PHE A 695 -20.43 5.51 -17.27
C PHE A 695 -20.69 4.46 -18.34
N TYR A 696 -20.58 3.18 -18.00
CA TYR A 696 -20.87 2.10 -18.92
C TYR A 696 -22.35 2.03 -19.30
N ASN A 697 -23.23 2.17 -18.31
CA ASN A 697 -24.68 2.09 -18.52
C ASN A 697 -25.22 3.33 -19.25
N ASP A 698 -24.65 4.51 -18.99
CA ASP A 698 -25.02 5.75 -19.67
C ASP A 698 -23.78 6.58 -20.08
N PRO A 699 -23.23 6.35 -21.29
CA PRO A 699 -22.08 7.09 -21.80
C PRO A 699 -22.29 8.61 -21.90
N ARG A 700 -23.53 9.12 -21.86
CA ARG A 700 -23.83 10.57 -21.82
C ARG A 700 -23.25 11.23 -20.59
N LEU A 701 -23.13 10.48 -19.49
CA LEU A 701 -22.59 10.98 -18.24
C LEU A 701 -21.12 11.40 -18.39
N ILE A 702 -20.37 10.82 -19.33
CA ILE A 702 -18.98 11.24 -19.63
C ILE A 702 -18.96 12.69 -20.12
N ALA A 703 -19.95 13.12 -20.90
CA ALA A 703 -20.07 14.50 -21.37
C ALA A 703 -20.28 15.51 -20.22
N VAL A 704 -21.03 15.10 -19.20
CA VAL A 704 -21.40 15.95 -18.05
C VAL A 704 -20.31 15.94 -16.98
N ILE A 705 -19.69 14.78 -16.74
CA ILE A 705 -18.75 14.57 -15.65
C ILE A 705 -17.33 14.93 -16.08
N GLY A 706 -16.94 14.54 -17.29
CA GLY A 706 -15.66 14.86 -17.90
C GLY A 706 -14.97 13.61 -18.48
N VAL A 707 -14.33 13.79 -19.64
CA VAL A 707 -13.52 12.75 -20.30
C VAL A 707 -12.32 12.35 -19.45
N ASP A 708 -11.70 13.30 -18.74
CA ASP A 708 -10.56 13.05 -17.87
C ASP A 708 -10.88 12.07 -16.75
N ALA A 709 -12.08 12.15 -16.17
CA ALA A 709 -12.54 11.21 -15.15
C ALA A 709 -12.69 9.78 -15.71
N ALA A 710 -13.28 9.63 -16.90
CA ALA A 710 -13.41 8.33 -17.57
C ALA A 710 -12.04 7.73 -17.92
N MET A 711 -11.11 8.54 -18.43
CA MET A 711 -9.73 8.12 -18.72
C MET A 711 -8.98 7.74 -17.44
N ARG A 712 -9.19 8.46 -16.33
CA ARG A 712 -8.57 8.15 -15.04
C ARG A 712 -9.12 6.86 -14.44
N LEU A 713 -10.42 6.57 -14.58
CA LEU A 713 -11.00 5.28 -14.19
C LEU A 713 -10.40 4.12 -14.99
N LEU A 714 -10.30 4.27 -16.32
CA LEU A 714 -9.64 3.28 -17.18
C LEU A 714 -8.18 3.05 -16.77
N LYS A 715 -7.43 4.14 -16.53
CA LYS A 715 -6.05 4.07 -16.06
C LYS A 715 -5.95 3.35 -14.70
N THR A 716 -6.85 3.63 -13.78
CA THR A 716 -6.90 3.00 -12.46
C THR A 716 -7.19 1.50 -12.58
N ALA A 717 -8.14 1.10 -13.44
CA ALA A 717 -8.41 -0.31 -13.72
C ALA A 717 -7.19 -1.02 -14.34
N ALA A 718 -6.50 -0.35 -15.27
CA ALA A 718 -5.26 -0.85 -15.86
C ALA A 718 -4.11 -1.01 -14.84
N GLU A 719 -3.91 -0.03 -13.95
CA GLU A 719 -2.93 -0.09 -12.86
C GLU A 719 -3.22 -1.24 -11.89
N ARG A 720 -4.51 -1.51 -11.62
CA ARG A 720 -4.97 -2.65 -10.80
C ARG A 720 -4.97 -3.99 -11.54
N LYS A 721 -4.73 -3.99 -12.86
CA LYS A 721 -4.85 -5.15 -13.76
C LYS A 721 -6.24 -5.79 -13.75
N ASP A 722 -7.29 -4.99 -13.57
CA ASP A 722 -8.68 -5.44 -13.69
C ASP A 722 -9.12 -5.39 -15.15
N ALA A 723 -9.11 -6.55 -15.81
CA ALA A 723 -9.47 -6.70 -17.22
C ALA A 723 -10.93 -6.31 -17.50
N VAL A 724 -11.85 -6.68 -16.60
CA VAL A 724 -13.29 -6.49 -16.81
C VAL A 724 -13.63 -5.02 -16.75
N GLU A 725 -13.14 -4.33 -15.71
CA GLU A 725 -13.42 -2.90 -15.52
C GLU A 725 -12.74 -2.05 -16.60
N ALA A 726 -11.52 -2.42 -17.00
CA ALA A 726 -10.81 -1.72 -18.07
C ALA A 726 -11.54 -1.84 -19.42
N LEU A 727 -12.01 -3.03 -19.79
CA LEU A 727 -12.80 -3.22 -21.03
C LEU A 727 -14.16 -2.54 -20.95
N ARG A 728 -14.80 -2.54 -19.78
CA ARG A 728 -16.05 -1.81 -19.54
C ARG A 728 -15.87 -0.31 -19.79
N MET A 729 -14.84 0.28 -19.22
CA MET A 729 -14.54 1.71 -19.41
C MET A 729 -14.11 2.03 -20.85
N MET A 730 -13.34 1.16 -21.49
CA MET A 730 -13.00 1.29 -22.91
C MET A 730 -14.26 1.33 -23.79
N ASN A 731 -15.22 0.44 -23.55
CA ASN A 731 -16.51 0.43 -24.25
C ASN A 731 -17.33 1.70 -23.99
N ALA A 732 -17.35 2.19 -22.74
CA ALA A 732 -18.04 3.43 -22.38
C ALA A 732 -17.46 4.64 -23.15
N ILE A 733 -16.13 4.74 -23.19
CA ILE A 733 -15.39 5.81 -23.89
C ILE A 733 -15.63 5.73 -25.41
N ALA A 734 -15.54 4.54 -26.00
CA ALA A 734 -15.81 4.33 -27.43
C ALA A 734 -17.26 4.69 -27.79
N SER A 735 -18.22 4.31 -26.96
CA SER A 735 -19.65 4.64 -27.14
C SER A 735 -19.92 6.14 -27.01
N TYR A 736 -19.26 6.80 -26.05
CA TYR A 736 -19.29 8.25 -25.92
C TYR A 736 -18.71 8.94 -27.16
N ALA A 737 -17.54 8.51 -27.63
CA ALA A 737 -16.86 9.06 -28.79
C ALA A 737 -17.70 8.94 -30.09
N LEU A 738 -18.45 7.84 -30.25
CA LEU A 738 -19.37 7.63 -31.37
C LEU A 738 -20.60 8.55 -31.34
N THR A 739 -21.10 8.88 -30.15
CA THR A 739 -22.44 9.49 -29.99
C THR A 739 -22.40 10.98 -29.64
N PHE A 740 -21.39 11.42 -28.90
CA PHE A 740 -21.30 12.76 -28.30
C PHE A 740 -19.96 13.46 -28.57
N GLY A 741 -19.12 12.91 -29.43
CA GLY A 741 -17.85 13.54 -29.78
C GLY A 741 -18.05 14.80 -30.64
N ASP A 742 -17.71 15.96 -30.08
CA ASP A 742 -17.94 17.27 -30.71
C ASP A 742 -17.02 17.58 -31.91
N GLN A 743 -15.94 16.81 -32.12
CA GLN A 743 -15.02 16.97 -33.25
C GLN A 743 -14.46 15.63 -33.76
N GLU A 744 -14.54 15.42 -35.07
CA GLU A 744 -14.14 14.16 -35.74
C GLU A 744 -12.72 13.69 -35.42
N THR A 745 -11.78 14.62 -35.20
CA THR A 745 -10.37 14.27 -34.92
C THR A 745 -10.16 13.88 -33.46
N HIS A 746 -10.84 14.56 -32.52
CA HIS A 746 -10.67 14.31 -31.08
C HIS A 746 -11.26 12.96 -30.64
N SER A 747 -12.37 12.51 -31.25
CA SER A 747 -12.96 11.19 -30.94
C SER A 747 -12.05 10.01 -31.26
N ALA A 748 -11.39 10.04 -32.44
CA ALA A 748 -10.48 8.98 -32.85
C ALA A 748 -9.20 8.95 -31.97
N GLU A 749 -8.70 10.12 -31.59
CA GLU A 749 -7.57 10.23 -30.66
C GLU A 749 -7.92 9.72 -29.27
N LEU A 750 -9.11 10.05 -28.76
CA LEU A 750 -9.60 9.58 -27.46
C LEU A 750 -9.65 8.05 -27.40
N VAL A 751 -10.23 7.40 -28.41
CA VAL A 751 -10.31 5.92 -28.49
C VAL A 751 -8.91 5.31 -28.61
N SER A 752 -8.01 5.91 -29.39
CA SER A 752 -6.61 5.46 -29.49
C SER A 752 -5.85 5.57 -28.16
N GLN A 753 -6.04 6.68 -27.43
CA GLN A 753 -5.45 6.88 -26.10
C GLN A 753 -6.00 5.87 -25.10
N ALA A 754 -7.31 5.66 -25.05
CA ALA A 754 -7.94 4.68 -24.18
C ALA A 754 -7.42 3.26 -24.46
N TYR A 755 -7.35 2.85 -25.73
CA TYR A 755 -6.80 1.55 -26.11
C TYR A 755 -5.35 1.35 -25.65
N SER A 756 -4.53 2.41 -25.70
CA SER A 756 -3.12 2.31 -25.30
C SER A 756 -2.91 1.96 -23.82
N LEU A 757 -3.91 2.24 -22.97
CA LEU A 757 -3.88 1.88 -21.55
C LEU A 757 -4.08 0.37 -21.31
N LEU A 758 -4.47 -0.41 -22.32
CA LEU A 758 -4.72 -1.85 -22.21
C LEU A 758 -3.49 -2.72 -22.53
N ALA A 759 -2.33 -2.11 -22.81
CA ALA A 759 -1.13 -2.81 -23.28
C ALA A 759 -0.43 -3.72 -22.24
N TRP A 760 -0.93 -3.78 -21.00
CA TRP A 760 -0.36 -4.54 -19.90
C TRP A 760 -0.66 -6.06 -19.96
N SER A 761 -1.64 -6.49 -20.76
CA SER A 761 -1.97 -7.90 -21.00
C SER A 761 -2.28 -8.16 -22.48
N ALA A 762 -1.79 -9.27 -23.03
CA ALA A 762 -2.05 -9.66 -24.41
C ALA A 762 -3.54 -9.93 -24.66
N GLU A 763 -4.20 -10.65 -23.73
CA GLU A 763 -5.63 -10.98 -23.81
C GLU A 763 -6.51 -9.74 -23.75
N VAL A 764 -6.22 -8.82 -22.83
CA VAL A 764 -6.98 -7.57 -22.67
C VAL A 764 -6.76 -6.64 -23.85
N ARG A 765 -5.54 -6.59 -24.39
CA ARG A 765 -5.21 -5.84 -25.60
C ARG A 765 -5.92 -6.40 -26.83
N GLU A 766 -6.10 -7.72 -26.92
CA GLU A 766 -6.87 -8.37 -27.99
C GLU A 766 -8.37 -8.07 -27.86
N ALA A 767 -8.94 -8.23 -26.67
CA ALA A 767 -10.35 -7.87 -26.42
C ALA A 767 -10.61 -6.37 -26.64
N GLY A 768 -9.69 -5.51 -26.22
CA GLY A 768 -9.74 -4.07 -26.46
C GLY A 768 -9.63 -3.72 -27.95
N LEU A 769 -8.90 -4.51 -28.74
CA LEU A 769 -8.81 -4.31 -30.18
C LEU A 769 -10.18 -4.50 -30.84
N GLU A 770 -10.97 -5.46 -30.37
CA GLU A 770 -12.33 -5.68 -30.86
C GLU A 770 -13.26 -4.49 -30.56
N VAL A 771 -13.09 -3.82 -29.41
CA VAL A 771 -13.81 -2.57 -29.11
C VAL A 771 -13.44 -1.47 -30.11
N VAL A 772 -12.15 -1.34 -30.45
CA VAL A 772 -11.70 -0.38 -31.47
C VAL A 772 -12.22 -0.76 -32.86
N ARG A 773 -12.32 -2.06 -33.18
CA ARG A 773 -12.92 -2.53 -34.43
C ARG A 773 -14.40 -2.19 -34.51
N ASP A 774 -15.17 -2.40 -33.43
CA ASP A 774 -16.58 -1.98 -33.37
C ASP A 774 -16.73 -0.46 -33.56
N TYR A 775 -15.86 0.33 -32.92
CA TYR A 775 -15.79 1.77 -33.14
C TYR A 775 -15.57 2.10 -34.62
N ILE A 776 -14.57 1.50 -35.29
CA ILE A 776 -14.30 1.73 -36.72
C ILE A 776 -15.55 1.39 -37.54
N ARG A 777 -16.16 0.22 -37.34
CA ARG A 777 -17.34 -0.24 -38.10
C ARG A 777 -18.49 0.77 -38.05
N ARG A 778 -18.70 1.44 -36.91
CA ARG A 778 -19.85 2.32 -36.65
C ARG A 778 -19.58 3.81 -36.82
N ALA A 779 -18.33 4.25 -36.72
CA ALA A 779 -17.93 5.64 -36.87
C ALA A 779 -18.17 6.16 -38.32
N SER A 780 -18.09 7.47 -38.53
CA SER A 780 -18.12 8.05 -39.89
C SER A 780 -16.90 7.58 -40.71
N VAL A 781 -16.97 7.72 -42.04
CA VAL A 781 -15.87 7.25 -42.92
C VAL A 781 -14.57 7.99 -42.62
N GLU A 782 -14.66 9.28 -42.32
CA GLU A 782 -13.57 10.19 -42.01
C GLU A 782 -12.95 9.87 -40.64
N GLN A 783 -13.79 9.61 -39.63
CA GLN A 783 -13.34 9.21 -38.29
C GLN A 783 -12.64 7.84 -38.33
N ALA A 784 -13.27 6.87 -38.98
CA ALA A 784 -12.77 5.50 -39.11
C ALA A 784 -11.40 5.46 -39.82
N ALA A 785 -11.16 6.32 -40.82
CA ALA A 785 -9.92 6.37 -41.57
C ALA A 785 -8.68 6.74 -40.73
N LYS A 786 -8.88 7.54 -39.67
CA LYS A 786 -7.78 8.05 -38.82
C LYS A 786 -7.28 7.01 -37.82
N VAL A 787 -8.17 6.12 -37.37
CA VAL A 787 -7.90 5.19 -36.25
C VAL A 787 -6.72 4.23 -36.53
N PRO A 788 -6.60 3.57 -37.71
CA PRO A 788 -5.49 2.65 -37.97
C PRO A 788 -4.13 3.32 -37.82
N GLN A 789 -3.95 4.53 -38.35
CA GLN A 789 -2.68 5.28 -38.26
C GLN A 789 -2.39 5.70 -36.81
N LEU A 790 -3.39 6.25 -36.10
CA LEU A 790 -3.24 6.71 -34.72
C LEU A 790 -2.90 5.58 -33.75
N VAL A 791 -3.51 4.40 -33.93
CA VAL A 791 -3.24 3.22 -33.10
C VAL A 791 -1.92 2.56 -33.52
N GLY A 792 -1.71 2.40 -34.83
CA GLY A 792 -0.51 1.79 -35.40
C GLY A 792 0.79 2.47 -34.98
N PHE A 793 0.81 3.81 -34.96
CA PHE A 793 1.95 4.59 -34.49
C PHE A 793 2.32 4.26 -33.02
N LYS A 794 1.34 3.97 -32.17
CA LYS A 794 1.56 3.75 -30.73
C LYS A 794 1.70 2.27 -30.34
N GLN A 795 1.04 1.36 -31.06
CA GLN A 795 0.88 -0.05 -30.68
C GLN A 795 1.59 -1.02 -31.62
N GLY A 796 2.19 -0.52 -32.70
CA GLY A 796 2.99 -1.29 -33.65
C GLY A 796 2.20 -1.81 -34.86
N GLU A 797 2.95 -2.44 -35.75
CA GLU A 797 2.51 -2.81 -37.10
C GLU A 797 1.37 -3.84 -37.13
N SER A 798 1.33 -4.76 -36.17
CA SER A 798 0.27 -5.78 -36.10
C SER A 798 -1.11 -5.16 -35.84
N ALA A 799 -1.20 -4.18 -34.93
CA ALA A 799 -2.45 -3.49 -34.63
C ALA A 799 -2.87 -2.59 -35.81
N TYR A 800 -1.90 -1.94 -36.46
CA TYR A 800 -2.14 -1.20 -37.72
C TYR A 800 -2.79 -2.09 -38.78
N LYS A 801 -2.17 -3.23 -39.10
CA LYS A 801 -2.65 -4.18 -40.11
C LYS A 801 -4.06 -4.69 -39.79
N ALA A 802 -4.33 -5.02 -38.54
CA ALA A 802 -5.64 -5.47 -38.08
C ALA A 802 -6.72 -4.40 -38.29
N LEU A 803 -6.48 -3.16 -37.87
CA LEU A 803 -7.45 -2.07 -37.99
C LEU A 803 -7.59 -1.54 -39.42
N GLU A 804 -6.51 -1.59 -40.22
CA GLU A 804 -6.56 -1.28 -41.64
C GLU A 804 -7.45 -2.29 -42.39
N ALA A 805 -7.34 -3.58 -42.06
CA ALA A 805 -8.23 -4.61 -42.58
C ALA A 805 -9.69 -4.33 -42.20
N THR A 806 -9.97 -4.00 -40.93
CA THR A 806 -11.30 -3.59 -40.46
C THR A 806 -11.84 -2.39 -41.23
N TYR A 807 -11.02 -1.36 -41.43
CA TYR A 807 -11.42 -0.18 -42.21
C TYR A 807 -11.72 -0.53 -43.68
N ARG A 808 -10.91 -1.36 -44.32
CA ARG A 808 -11.13 -1.80 -45.70
C ARG A 808 -12.40 -2.64 -45.86
N VAL A 809 -12.65 -3.58 -44.95
CA VAL A 809 -13.88 -4.39 -44.96
C VAL A 809 -15.10 -3.50 -44.72
N ARG A 810 -15.02 -2.54 -43.79
CA ARG A 810 -16.06 -1.52 -43.58
C ARG A 810 -16.37 -0.72 -44.84
N LEU A 811 -15.36 -0.33 -45.62
CA LEU A 811 -15.57 0.38 -46.90
C LEU A 811 -16.33 -0.51 -47.91
N VAL A 812 -16.04 -1.81 -47.96
CA VAL A 812 -16.77 -2.76 -48.82
C VAL A 812 -18.21 -2.94 -48.37
N THR A 813 -18.44 -3.07 -47.06
CA THR A 813 -19.78 -3.30 -46.49
C THR A 813 -20.60 -2.02 -46.34
N GLY A 814 -20.00 -0.86 -46.56
CA GLY A 814 -20.64 0.44 -46.33
C GLY A 814 -20.95 0.73 -44.86
N GLY A 815 -20.29 0.04 -43.92
CA GLY A 815 -20.60 0.12 -42.48
C GLY A 815 -21.90 -0.59 -42.08
N ALA A 816 -22.53 -1.32 -43.00
CA ALA A 816 -23.73 -2.10 -42.72
C ALA A 816 -23.38 -3.40 -41.97
N ASP A 817 -24.35 -3.95 -41.23
CA ASP A 817 -24.25 -5.31 -40.74
C ASP A 817 -24.18 -6.32 -41.90
N PHE A 818 -23.62 -7.50 -41.64
CA PHE A 818 -23.40 -8.50 -42.68
C PHE A 818 -24.68 -9.05 -43.32
N GLY A 819 -25.82 -8.96 -42.64
CA GLY A 819 -27.13 -9.32 -43.19
C GLY A 819 -27.56 -8.32 -44.26
N VAL A 820 -27.51 -7.03 -43.95
CA VAL A 820 -27.80 -5.95 -44.89
C VAL A 820 -26.81 -5.95 -46.05
N PHE A 821 -25.52 -6.17 -45.78
CA PHE A 821 -24.51 -6.31 -46.84
C PHE A 821 -24.83 -7.47 -47.80
N ALA A 822 -25.35 -8.60 -47.30
CA ALA A 822 -25.73 -9.72 -48.14
C ALA A 822 -26.86 -9.37 -49.12
N GLU A 823 -27.89 -8.66 -48.64
CA GLU A 823 -28.98 -8.17 -49.48
C GLU A 823 -28.49 -7.16 -50.53
N GLN A 824 -27.54 -6.28 -50.15
CA GLN A 824 -26.92 -5.33 -51.07
C GLN A 824 -26.11 -6.04 -52.16
N ALA A 825 -25.28 -7.02 -51.76
CA ALA A 825 -24.48 -7.83 -52.68
C ALA A 825 -25.35 -8.63 -53.64
N GLN A 826 -26.45 -9.24 -53.15
CA GLN A 826 -27.41 -9.97 -53.98
C GLN A 826 -28.10 -9.03 -54.98
N THR A 827 -28.56 -7.87 -54.51
CA THR A 827 -29.21 -6.85 -55.35
C THR A 827 -28.27 -6.39 -56.47
N ALA A 828 -27.01 -6.09 -56.14
CA ALA A 828 -25.99 -5.71 -57.11
C ALA A 828 -25.68 -6.84 -58.10
N ALA A 829 -25.55 -8.07 -57.62
CA ALA A 829 -25.29 -9.24 -58.45
C ALA A 829 -26.41 -9.47 -59.47
N LEU A 830 -27.67 -9.42 -59.04
CA LEU A 830 -28.83 -9.67 -59.90
C LEU A 830 -28.97 -8.57 -60.97
N LEU A 831 -28.92 -7.30 -60.59
CA LEU A 831 -29.06 -6.19 -61.53
C LEU A 831 -27.95 -6.20 -62.59
N LEU A 832 -26.69 -6.36 -62.16
CA LEU A 832 -25.55 -6.36 -63.06
C LEU A 832 -25.53 -7.62 -63.96
N ALA A 833 -25.86 -8.79 -63.42
CA ALA A 833 -25.92 -10.02 -64.19
C ALA A 833 -27.04 -10.00 -65.24
N ASP A 834 -28.21 -9.45 -64.92
CA ASP A 834 -29.30 -9.28 -65.87
C ASP A 834 -28.90 -8.41 -67.07
N ILE A 835 -28.25 -7.27 -66.80
CA ILE A 835 -27.76 -6.37 -67.84
C ILE A 835 -26.67 -7.05 -68.68
N ALA A 836 -25.73 -7.74 -68.04
CA ALA A 836 -24.67 -8.46 -68.73
C ALA A 836 -25.23 -9.57 -69.63
N THR A 837 -26.20 -10.34 -69.14
CA THR A 837 -26.86 -11.43 -69.87
C THR A 837 -27.62 -10.90 -71.09
N TYR A 838 -28.33 -9.78 -70.94
CA TYR A 838 -29.05 -9.14 -72.06
C TYR A 838 -28.09 -8.76 -73.21
N TYR A 839 -26.93 -8.17 -72.89
CA TYR A 839 -25.93 -7.76 -73.89
C TYR A 839 -25.06 -8.91 -74.42
N GLU A 840 -25.15 -10.10 -73.84
CA GLU A 840 -24.46 -11.30 -74.33
C GLU A 840 -25.33 -12.11 -75.30
N ASN A 841 -26.64 -12.19 -75.02
CA ASN A 841 -27.59 -12.96 -75.83
C ASN A 841 -28.03 -12.22 -77.11
N GLU A 842 -27.87 -10.90 -77.16
CA GLU A 842 -28.17 -10.08 -78.35
C GLU A 842 -26.96 -10.05 -79.31
N ARG A 843 -27.17 -10.46 -80.58
CA ARG A 843 -26.11 -10.45 -81.62
C ARG A 843 -25.60 -9.05 -81.96
N GLN A 844 -26.41 -8.01 -81.73
CA GLN A 844 -26.10 -6.60 -81.95
C GLN A 844 -26.62 -5.77 -80.77
N PRO A 845 -25.96 -4.67 -80.39
CA PRO A 845 -26.46 -3.80 -79.33
C PRO A 845 -27.85 -3.25 -79.70
N PRO A 846 -28.77 -3.08 -78.72
CA PRO A 846 -30.12 -2.61 -79.00
C PRO A 846 -30.10 -1.20 -79.61
N ASP A 847 -30.98 -0.95 -80.57
CA ASP A 847 -31.19 0.39 -81.12
C ASP A 847 -31.99 1.27 -80.16
N ILE A 848 -32.02 2.58 -80.42
CA ILE A 848 -32.70 3.56 -79.56
C ILE A 848 -34.20 3.24 -79.38
N PRO A 849 -34.96 2.87 -80.44
CA PRO A 849 -36.36 2.46 -80.29
C PRO A 849 -36.54 1.25 -79.36
N LYS A 850 -35.70 0.23 -79.47
CA LYS A 850 -35.75 -0.95 -78.58
C LYS A 850 -35.42 -0.58 -77.13
N LEU A 851 -34.46 0.32 -76.90
CA LEU A 851 -34.15 0.82 -75.56
C LEU A 851 -35.29 1.63 -74.93
N ARG A 852 -35.92 2.54 -75.69
CA ARG A 852 -37.11 3.27 -75.22
C ARG A 852 -38.25 2.30 -74.87
N ARG A 853 -38.54 1.34 -75.76
CA ARG A 853 -39.54 0.29 -75.51
C ARG A 853 -39.24 -0.55 -74.26
N ASN A 854 -37.96 -0.85 -73.99
CA ASN A 854 -37.57 -1.58 -72.78
C ASN A 854 -37.91 -0.81 -71.48
N ILE A 855 -37.95 0.54 -71.53
CA ILE A 855 -38.29 1.39 -70.38
C ILE A 855 -39.79 1.66 -70.34
N ASP A 856 -40.42 1.97 -71.48
CA ASP A 856 -41.84 2.31 -71.57
C ASP A 856 -42.75 1.14 -71.14
N VAL A 857 -42.26 -0.10 -71.25
CA VAL A 857 -42.96 -1.32 -70.80
C VAL A 857 -42.84 -1.55 -69.28
N MET A 858 -41.93 -0.85 -68.60
CA MET A 858 -41.77 -0.97 -67.15
C MET A 858 -42.96 -0.35 -66.42
N SER A 859 -43.49 -1.05 -65.42
CA SER A 859 -44.57 -0.53 -64.58
C SER A 859 -44.05 0.46 -63.51
N GLY A 860 -44.95 1.27 -62.97
CA GLY A 860 -44.65 2.26 -61.93
C GLY A 860 -44.37 3.67 -62.48
N GLY A 861 -44.35 4.67 -61.61
CA GLY A 861 -44.09 6.07 -61.96
C GLY A 861 -43.13 6.71 -60.97
N LEU A 862 -42.25 7.57 -61.49
CA LEU A 862 -41.24 8.29 -60.70
C LEU A 862 -41.55 9.79 -60.69
N THR A 863 -41.37 10.42 -59.53
CA THR A 863 -41.33 11.89 -59.39
C THR A 863 -40.11 12.48 -60.12
N GLU A 864 -40.10 13.80 -60.36
CA GLU A 864 -38.97 14.47 -61.00
C GLU A 864 -37.66 14.31 -60.23
N ALA A 865 -37.71 14.40 -58.89
CA ALA A 865 -36.55 14.17 -58.03
C ALA A 865 -36.04 12.72 -58.11
N GLU A 866 -36.95 11.75 -58.16
CA GLU A 866 -36.61 10.33 -58.30
C GLU A 866 -36.04 9.99 -59.68
N ARG A 867 -36.55 10.60 -60.75
CA ARG A 867 -35.98 10.47 -62.10
C ARG A 867 -34.57 11.06 -62.16
N ARG A 868 -34.35 12.24 -61.56
CA ARG A 868 -33.02 12.85 -61.46
C ARG A 868 -32.05 11.95 -60.69
N ARG A 869 -32.49 11.38 -59.55
CA ARG A 869 -31.67 10.43 -58.78
C ARG A 869 -31.34 9.17 -59.58
N LEU A 870 -32.29 8.62 -60.34
CA LEU A 870 -32.04 7.47 -61.20
C LEU A 870 -31.04 7.81 -62.32
N SER A 871 -31.14 9.01 -62.88
CA SER A 871 -30.18 9.53 -63.87
C SER A 871 -28.76 9.63 -63.29
N GLU A 872 -28.62 10.22 -62.11
CA GLU A 872 -27.35 10.33 -61.38
C GLU A 872 -26.79 8.94 -61.04
N ASN A 873 -27.64 8.02 -60.56
CA ASN A 873 -27.25 6.64 -60.27
C ASN A 873 -26.73 5.92 -61.52
N ALA A 874 -27.35 6.11 -62.69
CA ALA A 874 -26.92 5.48 -63.92
C ALA A 874 -25.49 5.91 -64.32
N ILE A 875 -25.18 7.20 -64.24
CA ILE A 875 -23.82 7.72 -64.46
C ILE A 875 -22.86 7.09 -63.44
N ALA A 876 -23.21 7.17 -62.15
CA ALA A 876 -22.35 6.70 -61.07
C ALA A 876 -22.04 5.19 -61.18
N ILE A 877 -23.01 4.37 -61.58
CA ILE A 877 -22.81 2.93 -61.85
C ILE A 877 -21.86 2.73 -63.02
N SER A 878 -22.07 3.42 -64.16
CA SER A 878 -21.22 3.28 -65.33
C SER A 878 -19.76 3.62 -65.04
N GLU A 879 -19.54 4.75 -64.38
CA GLU A 879 -18.19 5.20 -64.02
C GLU A 879 -17.52 4.27 -63.01
N ALA A 880 -18.27 3.77 -62.03
CA ALA A 880 -17.72 2.86 -61.02
C ALA A 880 -17.34 1.50 -61.63
N LEU A 881 -18.20 0.93 -62.49
CA LEU A 881 -17.93 -0.31 -63.21
C LEU A 881 -16.69 -0.18 -64.10
N LEU A 882 -16.59 0.90 -64.88
CA LEU A 882 -15.44 1.16 -65.73
C LEU A 882 -14.14 1.25 -64.92
N LYS A 883 -14.14 2.01 -63.82
CA LYS A 883 -12.97 2.15 -62.94
C LYS A 883 -12.58 0.82 -62.29
N LEU A 884 -13.54 0.02 -61.83
CA LEU A 884 -13.26 -1.29 -61.23
C LEU A 884 -12.62 -2.24 -62.25
N TYR A 885 -13.16 -2.28 -63.47
CA TYR A 885 -12.60 -3.06 -64.57
C TYR A 885 -11.19 -2.58 -64.95
N GLN A 886 -10.99 -1.28 -65.16
CA GLN A 886 -9.69 -0.69 -65.51
C GLN A 886 -8.62 -1.00 -64.47
N ARG A 887 -8.93 -0.83 -63.18
CA ARG A 887 -8.00 -1.15 -62.09
C ARG A 887 -7.63 -2.63 -62.07
N HIS A 888 -8.59 -3.52 -62.35
CA HIS A 888 -8.32 -4.95 -62.46
C HIS A 888 -7.44 -5.27 -63.69
N GLN A 889 -7.79 -4.77 -64.87
CA GLN A 889 -7.03 -5.02 -66.10
C GLN A 889 -5.61 -4.44 -66.05
N LYS A 890 -5.42 -3.27 -65.42
CA LYS A 890 -4.09 -2.67 -65.22
C LYS A 890 -3.16 -3.59 -64.42
N ARG A 891 -3.69 -4.33 -63.44
CA ARG A 891 -2.91 -5.24 -62.58
C ARG A 891 -2.70 -6.64 -63.19
N PHE A 892 -3.66 -7.10 -64.01
CA PHE A 892 -3.72 -8.51 -64.44
C PHE A 892 -3.71 -8.74 -65.96
N GLY A 893 -4.01 -7.73 -66.77
CA GLY A 893 -4.22 -7.88 -68.21
C GLY A 893 -2.99 -8.25 -69.03
N LYS A 894 -1.77 -8.14 -68.48
CA LYS A 894 -0.51 -8.55 -69.12
C LYS A 894 0.02 -9.90 -68.65
N ARG A 895 -0.69 -10.57 -67.73
CA ARG A 895 -0.26 -11.87 -67.17
C ARG A 895 -0.66 -13.01 -68.09
N SER A 896 0.12 -14.09 -68.06
CA SER A 896 -0.20 -15.32 -68.80
C SER A 896 -1.43 -16.01 -68.20
N ARG A 897 -2.09 -16.85 -69.02
CA ARG A 897 -3.25 -17.63 -68.59
C ARG A 897 -2.95 -18.53 -67.38
N GLN A 898 -1.78 -19.16 -67.34
CA GLN A 898 -1.35 -20.01 -66.22
C GLN A 898 -1.18 -19.21 -64.93
N GLU A 899 -0.62 -17.99 -64.99
CA GLU A 899 -0.46 -17.12 -63.81
C GLU A 899 -1.81 -16.64 -63.25
N LEU A 900 -2.78 -16.37 -64.14
CA LEU A 900 -4.14 -15.98 -63.75
C LEU A 900 -4.88 -17.15 -63.10
N GLU A 901 -4.79 -18.36 -63.68
CA GLU A 901 -5.39 -19.58 -63.12
C GLU A 901 -4.78 -19.93 -61.75
N ALA A 902 -3.45 -19.86 -61.61
CA ALA A 902 -2.76 -20.09 -60.34
C ALA A 902 -3.16 -19.07 -59.26
N ARG A 903 -3.28 -17.78 -59.65
CA ARG A 903 -3.73 -16.72 -58.74
C ARG A 903 -5.19 -16.90 -58.33
N GLN A 904 -6.06 -17.25 -59.26
CA GLN A 904 -7.47 -17.51 -58.94
C GLN A 904 -7.61 -18.71 -58.01
N ALA A 905 -6.83 -19.77 -58.22
CA ALA A 905 -6.79 -20.91 -57.30
C ALA A 905 -6.32 -20.51 -55.88
N ALA A 906 -5.31 -19.63 -55.77
CA ALA A 906 -4.85 -19.10 -54.49
C ALA A 906 -5.91 -18.22 -53.80
N LEU A 907 -6.65 -17.38 -54.55
CA LEU A 907 -7.76 -16.59 -54.02
C LEU A 907 -8.91 -17.48 -53.51
N MET A 908 -9.25 -18.55 -54.25
CA MET A 908 -10.31 -19.49 -53.86
C MET A 908 -9.96 -20.28 -52.60
N ARG A 909 -8.66 -20.51 -52.33
CA ARG A 909 -8.19 -21.09 -51.06
C ARG A 909 -7.97 -20.06 -49.96
N SER A 910 -8.26 -18.78 -50.22
CA SER A 910 -7.95 -17.66 -49.32
C SER A 910 -6.46 -17.57 -48.93
N GLU A 911 -5.55 -17.99 -49.82
CA GLU A 911 -4.08 -17.99 -49.62
C GLU A 911 -3.40 -16.73 -50.16
N SER A 912 -4.14 -15.84 -50.83
CA SER A 912 -3.59 -14.61 -51.42
C SER A 912 -4.46 -13.40 -51.11
N VAL A 913 -3.80 -12.26 -50.88
CA VAL A 913 -4.45 -10.97 -50.64
C VAL A 913 -5.14 -10.46 -51.92
N PRO A 914 -6.42 -10.02 -51.84
CA PRO A 914 -7.09 -9.40 -52.97
C PRO A 914 -6.42 -8.07 -53.33
N GLN A 915 -6.18 -7.84 -54.62
CA GLN A 915 -5.48 -6.66 -55.13
C GLN A 915 -6.40 -5.73 -55.96
N SER A 916 -7.67 -6.08 -56.16
CA SER A 916 -8.65 -5.18 -56.80
C SER A 916 -10.02 -5.38 -56.18
N GLY A 917 -10.95 -4.43 -56.38
CA GLY A 917 -12.33 -4.59 -55.91
C GLY A 917 -12.99 -5.87 -56.44
N VAL A 918 -12.68 -6.27 -57.68
CA VAL A 918 -13.13 -7.55 -58.25
C VAL A 918 -12.59 -8.76 -57.49
N GLU A 919 -11.28 -8.81 -57.21
CA GLU A 919 -10.69 -9.90 -56.42
C GLU A 919 -11.19 -9.91 -54.97
N MET A 920 -11.51 -8.74 -54.40
CA MET A 920 -12.11 -8.64 -53.07
C MET A 920 -13.45 -9.38 -53.00
N LEU A 921 -14.30 -9.22 -54.02
CA LEU A 921 -15.55 -9.97 -54.12
C LEU A 921 -15.33 -11.48 -54.29
N GLN A 922 -14.36 -11.87 -55.13
CA GLN A 922 -14.00 -13.29 -55.33
C GLN A 922 -13.45 -13.92 -54.05
N TRP A 923 -12.58 -13.21 -53.35
CA TRP A 923 -12.00 -13.64 -52.09
C TRP A 923 -13.05 -13.75 -50.97
N LEU A 924 -13.93 -12.75 -50.82
CA LEU A 924 -15.05 -12.81 -49.87
C LEU A 924 -16.00 -13.97 -50.17
N SER A 925 -16.31 -14.17 -51.46
CA SER A 925 -17.13 -15.30 -51.93
C SER A 925 -16.48 -16.63 -51.53
N ALA A 926 -15.19 -16.80 -51.80
CA ALA A 926 -14.46 -18.01 -51.45
C ALA A 926 -14.41 -18.25 -49.94
N ARG A 927 -14.12 -17.21 -49.14
CA ARG A 927 -14.02 -17.33 -47.68
C ARG A 927 -15.37 -17.74 -47.06
N LEU A 928 -16.46 -17.07 -47.44
CA LEU A 928 -17.80 -17.33 -46.92
C LEU A 928 -18.43 -18.61 -47.50
N GLY A 929 -18.03 -18.98 -48.72
CA GLY A 929 -18.49 -20.19 -49.42
C GLY A 929 -17.62 -21.43 -49.19
N GLU A 930 -16.71 -21.41 -48.22
CA GLU A 930 -15.81 -22.55 -47.89
C GLU A 930 -14.98 -23.03 -49.09
N GLY A 931 -14.52 -22.10 -49.93
CA GLY A 931 -13.73 -22.38 -51.14
C GLY A 931 -14.50 -22.96 -52.32
N ARG A 932 -15.84 -23.06 -52.21
CA ARG A 932 -16.70 -23.56 -53.30
C ARG A 932 -16.77 -22.55 -54.44
N THR A 933 -16.68 -23.05 -55.67
CA THR A 933 -16.98 -22.28 -56.87
C THR A 933 -18.42 -22.54 -57.30
N TYR A 934 -19.17 -21.47 -57.54
CA TYR A 934 -20.55 -21.56 -58.02
C TYR A 934 -20.60 -21.40 -59.55
N PRO A 935 -21.45 -22.16 -60.26
CA PRO A 935 -21.61 -21.99 -61.68
C PRO A 935 -22.26 -20.63 -61.98
N ILE A 936 -21.55 -19.77 -62.72
CA ILE A 936 -22.08 -18.48 -63.17
C ILE A 936 -23.10 -18.74 -64.27
N ARG A 937 -24.36 -18.38 -64.02
CA ARG A 937 -25.44 -18.53 -65.00
C ARG A 937 -25.56 -17.24 -65.81
N TRP A 938 -25.36 -17.34 -67.12
CA TRP A 938 -25.62 -16.27 -68.11
C TRP A 938 -26.88 -16.57 -68.93
N GLN A 939 -27.87 -17.22 -68.30
CA GLN A 939 -29.12 -17.62 -68.93
C GLN A 939 -30.27 -17.05 -68.12
N ARG A 940 -31.31 -16.57 -68.80
CA ARG A 940 -32.47 -15.93 -68.18
C ARG A 940 -33.72 -16.76 -68.37
N GLU A 941 -34.52 -16.91 -67.32
CA GLU A 941 -35.86 -17.53 -67.37
C GLU A 941 -36.96 -16.52 -67.77
N ALA A 942 -36.71 -15.21 -67.64
CA ALA A 942 -37.68 -14.14 -67.86
C ALA A 942 -37.60 -13.49 -69.26
N ALA A 943 -38.60 -12.64 -69.58
CA ALA A 943 -38.76 -11.93 -70.85
C ALA A 943 -37.48 -11.18 -71.32
N ASN A 944 -37.31 -11.08 -72.65
CA ASN A 944 -36.14 -10.49 -73.31
C ASN A 944 -36.11 -8.94 -73.25
N TYR A 945 -36.38 -8.35 -72.07
CA TYR A 945 -36.31 -6.90 -71.81
C TYR A 945 -35.05 -6.57 -71.00
N LEU A 946 -34.43 -5.41 -71.22
CA LEU A 946 -33.17 -5.01 -70.58
C LEU A 946 -33.15 -5.16 -69.04
N PHE A 947 -34.22 -4.72 -68.35
CA PHE A 947 -34.33 -4.80 -66.87
C PHE A 947 -35.21 -5.96 -66.38
N GLY A 948 -35.63 -6.85 -67.28
CA GLY A 948 -36.50 -7.98 -66.95
C GLY A 948 -37.90 -7.55 -66.56
N THR A 949 -38.39 -8.06 -65.44
CA THR A 949 -39.74 -7.78 -64.91
C THR A 949 -39.76 -6.63 -63.89
N ARG A 950 -38.67 -5.88 -63.74
CA ARG A 950 -38.55 -4.78 -62.78
C ARG A 950 -39.48 -3.61 -63.12
N SER A 951 -40.04 -3.00 -62.08
CA SER A 951 -40.71 -1.69 -62.16
C SER A 951 -39.69 -0.55 -62.07
N LEU A 952 -40.08 0.66 -62.46
CA LEU A 952 -39.21 1.86 -62.34
C LEU A 952 -38.80 2.14 -60.88
N ASN A 953 -39.72 1.96 -59.94
CA ASN A 953 -39.46 2.15 -58.51
C ASN A 953 -38.45 1.12 -57.97
N MET A 954 -38.54 -0.13 -58.44
CA MET A 954 -37.57 -1.17 -58.10
C MET A 954 -36.19 -0.85 -58.68
N LEU A 955 -36.11 -0.42 -59.94
CA LEU A 955 -34.83 -0.01 -60.55
C LEU A 955 -34.19 1.17 -59.80
N LEU A 956 -34.97 2.16 -59.35
CA LEU A 956 -34.45 3.24 -58.51
C LEU A 956 -33.91 2.73 -57.17
N ARG A 957 -34.66 1.86 -56.49
CA ARG A 957 -34.24 1.27 -55.22
C ARG A 957 -32.95 0.46 -55.39
N GLU A 958 -32.91 -0.45 -56.36
CA GLU A 958 -31.75 -1.29 -56.63
C GLU A 958 -30.54 -0.47 -57.05
N SER A 959 -30.69 0.48 -57.98
CA SER A 959 -29.58 1.36 -58.39
C SER A 959 -29.04 2.19 -57.24
N SER A 960 -29.90 2.66 -56.32
CA SER A 960 -29.49 3.37 -55.11
C SER A 960 -28.71 2.51 -54.12
N VAL A 961 -28.83 1.18 -54.21
CA VAL A 961 -28.03 0.21 -53.45
C VAL A 961 -26.74 -0.15 -54.19
N VAL A 962 -26.79 -0.31 -55.52
CA VAL A 962 -25.63 -0.67 -56.33
C VAL A 962 -24.57 0.44 -56.34
N VAL A 963 -24.96 1.72 -56.37
CA VAL A 963 -24.02 2.86 -56.35
C VAL A 963 -23.07 2.79 -55.16
N PRO A 964 -23.53 2.81 -53.88
CA PRO A 964 -22.63 2.75 -52.73
C PRO A 964 -21.86 1.43 -52.66
N PHE A 965 -22.44 0.30 -53.08
CA PHE A 965 -21.73 -0.98 -53.15
C PHE A 965 -20.50 -0.90 -54.07
N LEU A 966 -20.65 -0.38 -55.29
CA LEU A 966 -19.54 -0.24 -56.24
C LEU A 966 -18.51 0.80 -55.80
N HIS A 967 -18.95 1.92 -55.22
CA HIS A 967 -18.05 2.95 -54.71
C HIS A 967 -17.27 2.47 -53.48
N GLY A 968 -17.89 1.67 -52.61
CA GLY A 968 -17.23 1.02 -51.48
C GLY A 968 -16.09 0.11 -51.91
N LEU A 969 -16.29 -0.68 -52.97
CA LEU A 969 -15.24 -1.51 -53.58
C LEU A 969 -14.08 -0.68 -54.15
N LEU A 970 -14.37 0.48 -54.76
CA LEU A 970 -13.35 1.39 -55.27
C LEU A 970 -12.57 2.09 -54.15
N ALA A 971 -13.23 2.42 -53.05
CA ALA A 971 -12.62 3.06 -51.89
C ALA A 971 -11.75 2.07 -51.10
N ALA A 972 -12.21 0.83 -50.91
CA ALA A 972 -11.47 -0.23 -50.23
C ALA A 972 -10.19 -0.65 -50.95
N MET A 973 -10.15 -0.48 -52.28
CA MET A 973 -9.05 -0.85 -53.17
C MET A 973 -8.61 0.34 -54.04
N PRO A 974 -7.87 1.32 -53.47
CA PRO A 974 -7.37 2.46 -54.20
C PRO A 974 -6.33 2.05 -55.26
N GLU A 975 -6.12 2.92 -56.24
CA GLU A 975 -5.22 2.66 -57.37
C GLU A 975 -3.75 2.58 -56.93
N GLU A 976 -3.32 3.55 -56.11
CA GLU A 976 -2.04 3.56 -55.41
C GLU A 976 -2.27 2.95 -54.01
N GLN A 977 -1.87 1.68 -53.82
CA GLN A 977 -1.85 1.06 -52.50
C GLN A 977 -0.58 1.47 -51.78
N THR A 978 -0.71 2.26 -50.71
CA THR A 978 0.42 2.75 -49.90
C THR A 978 0.84 1.76 -48.80
N ALA A 979 -0.02 0.79 -48.45
CA ALA A 979 0.24 -0.23 -47.44
C ALA A 979 -0.05 -1.64 -47.98
N GLU A 980 0.85 -2.60 -47.69
CA GLU A 980 0.63 -4.02 -47.97
C GLU A 980 -0.44 -4.56 -47.03
N SER A 981 -1.59 -4.96 -47.59
CA SER A 981 -2.67 -5.56 -46.81
C SER A 981 -2.27 -6.93 -46.32
N ASP A 982 -2.45 -7.17 -45.02
CA ASP A 982 -2.16 -8.44 -44.40
C ASP A 982 -3.33 -9.42 -44.58
N LEU A 983 -3.04 -10.61 -45.13
CA LEU A 983 -4.05 -11.63 -45.41
C LEU A 983 -4.69 -12.17 -44.13
N SER A 984 -3.88 -12.39 -43.10
CA SER A 984 -4.35 -12.93 -41.82
C SER A 984 -5.29 -11.96 -41.13
N ALA A 985 -4.97 -10.66 -41.17
CA ALA A 985 -5.82 -9.60 -40.65
C ALA A 985 -7.17 -9.50 -41.37
N LEU A 986 -7.17 -9.60 -42.71
CA LEU A 986 -8.40 -9.62 -43.51
C LEU A 986 -9.27 -10.84 -43.18
N CYS A 987 -8.69 -12.04 -43.11
CA CYS A 987 -9.41 -13.25 -42.72
C CYS A 987 -10.02 -13.10 -41.32
N SER A 988 -9.22 -12.65 -40.35
CA SER A 988 -9.66 -12.45 -38.96
C SER A 988 -10.86 -11.49 -38.87
N GLU A 989 -10.86 -10.38 -39.60
CA GLU A 989 -11.97 -9.43 -39.59
C GLU A 989 -13.25 -10.04 -40.17
N VAL A 990 -13.16 -10.70 -41.33
CA VAL A 990 -14.33 -11.30 -41.99
C VAL A 990 -14.91 -12.43 -41.15
N ASP A 991 -14.06 -13.26 -40.56
CA ASP A 991 -14.50 -14.34 -39.67
C ASP A 991 -15.18 -13.78 -38.41
N ALA A 992 -14.65 -12.70 -37.82
CA ALA A 992 -15.26 -12.04 -36.67
C ALA A 992 -16.63 -11.44 -37.01
N LEU A 993 -16.75 -10.76 -38.15
CA LEU A 993 -18.03 -10.24 -38.64
C LEU A 993 -19.03 -11.36 -38.94
N TRP A 994 -18.58 -12.45 -39.57
CA TRP A 994 -19.44 -13.61 -39.81
C TRP A 994 -19.90 -14.24 -38.49
N ALA A 995 -19.01 -14.44 -37.52
CA ALA A 995 -19.31 -14.98 -36.21
C ALA A 995 -20.29 -14.11 -35.40
N SER A 996 -20.32 -12.79 -35.64
CA SER A 996 -21.28 -11.88 -35.00
C SER A 996 -22.73 -12.07 -35.48
N VAL A 997 -22.92 -12.70 -36.66
CA VAL A 997 -24.25 -13.06 -37.18
C VAL A 997 -24.75 -14.31 -36.47
N ALA A 998 -26.00 -14.30 -36.00
CA ALA A 998 -26.59 -15.46 -35.34
C ALA A 998 -26.50 -16.73 -36.21
N PRO A 999 -26.17 -17.92 -35.65
CA PRO A 999 -25.94 -19.14 -36.43
C PRO A 999 -27.12 -19.57 -37.33
N SER A 1000 -28.36 -19.27 -36.91
CA SER A 1000 -29.56 -19.49 -37.72
C SER A 1000 -29.55 -18.64 -39.00
N ARG A 1001 -29.18 -17.37 -38.87
CA ARG A 1001 -29.10 -16.41 -39.98
C ARG A 1001 -27.88 -16.66 -40.86
N GLN A 1002 -26.78 -17.15 -40.32
CA GLN A 1002 -25.63 -17.61 -41.14
C GLN A 1002 -26.04 -18.70 -42.14
N ARG A 1003 -26.81 -19.70 -41.70
CA ARG A 1003 -27.30 -20.80 -42.57
C ARG A 1003 -28.25 -20.32 -43.66
N GLU A 1004 -29.01 -19.26 -43.40
CA GLU A 1004 -29.89 -18.62 -44.36
C GLU A 1004 -29.11 -17.79 -45.41
N LEU A 1005 -28.11 -17.02 -44.96
CA LEU A 1005 -27.38 -16.09 -45.81
C LEU A 1005 -26.30 -16.77 -46.66
N GLN A 1006 -25.60 -17.77 -46.12
CA GLN A 1006 -24.47 -18.44 -46.80
C GLN A 1006 -24.80 -18.96 -48.22
N PRO A 1007 -25.91 -19.67 -48.48
CA PRO A 1007 -26.23 -20.19 -49.81
C PRO A 1007 -26.54 -19.09 -50.84
N THR A 1008 -26.75 -17.85 -50.41
CA THR A 1008 -27.13 -16.74 -51.29
C THR A 1008 -26.01 -15.72 -51.43
N LEU A 1009 -25.32 -15.39 -50.33
CA LEU A 1009 -24.28 -14.36 -50.28
C LEU A 1009 -23.03 -14.73 -51.07
N ALA A 1010 -22.46 -15.93 -50.83
CA ALA A 1010 -21.24 -16.35 -51.52
C ALA A 1010 -21.42 -16.44 -53.05
N PRO A 1011 -22.51 -17.04 -53.58
CA PRO A 1011 -22.78 -16.99 -55.02
C PRO A 1011 -23.02 -15.58 -55.55
N SER A 1012 -23.71 -14.73 -54.79
CA SER A 1012 -23.99 -13.34 -55.21
C SER A 1012 -22.70 -12.53 -55.37
N LEU A 1013 -21.75 -12.65 -54.44
CA LEU A 1013 -20.44 -12.00 -54.55
C LEU A 1013 -19.65 -12.48 -55.78
N GLN A 1014 -19.64 -13.79 -56.05
CA GLN A 1014 -18.98 -14.34 -57.25
C GLN A 1014 -19.65 -13.85 -58.53
N GLN A 1015 -20.99 -13.84 -58.57
CA GLN A 1015 -21.78 -13.39 -59.71
C GLN A 1015 -21.58 -11.88 -59.97
N ALA A 1016 -21.55 -11.06 -58.92
CA ALA A 1016 -21.26 -9.63 -59.04
C ALA A 1016 -19.86 -9.39 -59.61
N ALA A 1017 -18.83 -10.11 -59.12
CA ALA A 1017 -17.48 -10.02 -59.66
C ALA A 1017 -17.43 -10.37 -61.15
N ALA A 1018 -18.10 -11.46 -61.54
CA ALA A 1018 -18.19 -11.89 -62.93
C ALA A 1018 -18.93 -10.88 -63.81
N ALA A 1019 -20.03 -10.30 -63.32
CA ALA A 1019 -20.80 -9.29 -64.03
C ALA A 1019 -20.00 -8.00 -64.26
N ILE A 1020 -19.23 -7.55 -63.27
CA ILE A 1020 -18.35 -6.38 -63.41
C ILE A 1020 -17.33 -6.61 -64.54
N LEU A 1021 -16.66 -7.76 -64.55
CA LEU A 1021 -15.69 -8.10 -65.60
C LEU A 1021 -16.35 -8.19 -66.98
N LYS A 1022 -17.51 -8.84 -67.06
CA LYS A 1022 -18.22 -9.05 -68.33
C LYS A 1022 -18.74 -7.75 -68.93
N LEU A 1023 -19.27 -6.84 -68.10
CA LEU A 1023 -19.74 -5.52 -68.54
C LEU A 1023 -18.58 -4.62 -68.99
N GLY A 1024 -17.40 -4.77 -68.39
CA GLY A 1024 -16.19 -4.03 -68.75
C GLY A 1024 -15.48 -4.53 -70.01
N GLU A 1025 -15.54 -5.82 -70.34
CA GLU A 1025 -14.83 -6.44 -71.48
C GLU A 1025 -15.12 -5.74 -72.83
N LYS A 1026 -16.39 -5.37 -73.06
CA LYS A 1026 -16.85 -4.71 -74.30
C LYS A 1026 -16.75 -3.17 -74.24
N ALA A 1027 -16.14 -2.63 -73.18
CA ALA A 1027 -15.97 -1.19 -73.00
C ALA A 1027 -14.88 -0.65 -73.93
N ASN A 1028 -15.22 0.30 -74.80
CA ASN A 1028 -14.21 1.05 -75.52
C ASN A 1028 -13.76 2.24 -74.66
N GLU A 1029 -12.59 2.12 -74.05
CA GLU A 1029 -12.05 3.06 -73.06
C GLU A 1029 -11.96 4.49 -73.59
N ARG A 1030 -11.44 4.66 -74.81
CA ARG A 1030 -11.32 5.99 -75.45
C ARG A 1030 -12.68 6.60 -75.74
N ALA A 1031 -13.63 5.78 -76.14
CA ALA A 1031 -15.00 6.21 -76.45
C ALA A 1031 -15.76 6.65 -75.19
N LEU A 1032 -15.61 5.91 -74.08
CA LEU A 1032 -16.24 6.26 -72.81
C LEU A 1032 -15.54 7.40 -72.07
N GLN A 1033 -14.32 7.79 -72.43
CA GLN A 1033 -13.64 8.97 -71.89
C GLN A 1033 -13.82 10.23 -72.75
N ASP A 1034 -14.30 10.08 -74.00
CA ASP A 1034 -14.60 11.20 -74.88
C ASP A 1034 -15.86 11.96 -74.42
N ALA A 1035 -15.64 13.20 -73.95
CA ALA A 1035 -16.70 14.08 -73.47
C ALA A 1035 -17.76 14.38 -74.54
N ASN A 1036 -17.39 14.44 -75.81
CA ASN A 1036 -18.33 14.70 -76.90
C ASN A 1036 -19.25 13.48 -77.11
N ARG A 1037 -18.68 12.27 -77.13
CA ARG A 1037 -19.46 11.03 -77.22
C ARG A 1037 -20.40 10.83 -76.03
N ARG A 1038 -19.96 11.11 -74.79
CA ARG A 1038 -20.82 11.07 -73.60
C ARG A 1038 -22.02 12.02 -73.74
N ARG A 1039 -21.78 13.28 -74.14
CA ARG A 1039 -22.86 14.26 -74.37
C ARG A 1039 -23.83 13.79 -75.46
N GLN A 1040 -23.33 13.17 -76.52
CA GLN A 1040 -24.18 12.62 -77.60
C GLN A 1040 -25.03 11.44 -77.14
N LEU A 1041 -24.51 10.57 -76.26
CA LEU A 1041 -25.27 9.48 -75.65
C LEU A 1041 -26.36 10.00 -74.71
N ILE A 1042 -26.03 10.97 -73.85
CA ILE A 1042 -26.99 11.62 -72.94
C ILE A 1042 -28.08 12.33 -73.75
N ALA A 1043 -27.74 13.09 -74.79
CA ALA A 1043 -28.72 13.75 -75.67
C ALA A 1043 -29.47 12.79 -76.62
N GLY A 1044 -29.26 11.47 -76.52
CA GLY A 1044 -29.96 10.47 -77.34
C GLY A 1044 -29.62 10.50 -78.84
N ARG A 1045 -28.53 11.19 -79.25
CA ARG A 1045 -28.14 11.38 -80.65
C ARG A 1045 -27.29 10.24 -81.22
N THR A 1046 -26.82 9.32 -80.36
CA THR A 1046 -25.96 8.20 -80.75
C THR A 1046 -26.41 6.94 -80.03
N GLN A 1047 -26.39 5.81 -80.74
CA GLN A 1047 -26.74 4.50 -80.18
C GLN A 1047 -25.63 3.98 -79.25
N PRO A 1048 -25.96 3.49 -78.05
CA PRO A 1048 -24.97 2.87 -77.17
C PRO A 1048 -24.50 1.53 -77.73
N ARG A 1049 -23.18 1.32 -77.76
CA ARG A 1049 -22.55 0.10 -78.32
C ARG A 1049 -22.37 -1.02 -77.31
N ASN A 1050 -22.43 -0.71 -76.02
CA ASN A 1050 -22.29 -1.65 -74.91
C ASN A 1050 -23.11 -1.19 -73.70
N ALA A 1051 -23.13 -2.01 -72.65
CA ALA A 1051 -23.91 -1.73 -71.44
C ALA A 1051 -23.45 -0.46 -70.69
N LEU A 1052 -22.16 -0.13 -70.70
CA LEU A 1052 -21.65 1.09 -70.03
C LEU A 1052 -22.08 2.38 -70.75
N GLU A 1053 -22.06 2.39 -72.09
CA GLU A 1053 -22.61 3.49 -72.89
C GLU A 1053 -24.12 3.61 -72.70
N MET A 1054 -24.82 2.48 -72.51
CA MET A 1054 -26.27 2.46 -72.28
C MET A 1054 -26.64 3.19 -70.99
N PHE A 1055 -25.87 3.08 -69.91
CA PHE A 1055 -26.13 3.85 -68.69
C PHE A 1055 -26.06 5.38 -68.89
N PHE A 1056 -25.18 5.89 -69.75
CA PHE A 1056 -25.18 7.32 -70.11
C PHE A 1056 -26.42 7.70 -70.91
N TRP A 1057 -26.87 6.81 -71.80
CA TRP A 1057 -28.13 7.02 -72.51
C TRP A 1057 -29.35 6.98 -71.57
N LEU A 1058 -29.40 6.06 -70.59
CA LEU A 1058 -30.46 6.05 -69.57
C LEU A 1058 -30.50 7.35 -68.77
N SER A 1059 -29.32 7.87 -68.41
CA SER A 1059 -29.22 9.12 -67.66
C SER A 1059 -29.93 10.26 -68.38
N GLY A 1060 -29.69 10.43 -69.69
CA GLY A 1060 -30.38 11.44 -70.49
C GLY A 1060 -31.89 11.20 -70.64
N TYR A 1061 -32.31 9.95 -70.78
CA TYR A 1061 -33.73 9.59 -70.83
C TYR A 1061 -34.45 10.00 -69.53
N PHE A 1062 -33.86 9.73 -68.36
CA PHE A 1062 -34.47 10.07 -67.07
C PHE A 1062 -34.29 11.55 -66.67
N SER A 1063 -33.24 12.24 -67.12
CA SER A 1063 -33.09 13.69 -66.86
C SER A 1063 -33.98 14.58 -67.73
N GLY A 1064 -34.59 14.03 -68.78
CA GLY A 1064 -35.42 14.78 -69.73
C GLY A 1064 -34.62 15.52 -70.81
N GLU A 1065 -33.37 15.13 -71.03
CA GLU A 1065 -32.49 15.70 -72.07
C GLU A 1065 -32.69 15.08 -73.47
N GLN A 1066 -33.61 14.12 -73.62
CA GLN A 1066 -33.85 13.29 -74.81
C GLN A 1066 -35.24 13.39 -75.45
#